data_AF-A0A5S3WKK8-F1
#
_entry.id   AF-A0A5S3WKK8-F1
#
_cell.length_a   1.000
_cell.length_b   1.000
_cell.length_c   1.000
_cell.angle_alpha   90.00
_cell.angle_beta   90.00
_cell.angle_gamma   90.00
#
_symmetry.space_group_name_H-M   'P 1'
#
loop_
_entity.id
_entity.type
_entity.pdbx_description
1 polymer ?
#
loop_
_entity_poly.entity_id
_entity_poly.type
_entity_poly.pdbx_seq_one_letter_code
_entity_poly.pdbx_strand_id
1 'polypeptide(L)'
;MTKNNFSVMCSLLLILALLKWGDAFGQDSLLLSEHFDDSSLQLPWVRWQSTKQTAFIENSVLNIKTNNSWQVVQRPLQEFDNGNYLITFVAKSEKNSRLRILIEDNKSKEILYSKVVSLDQQWESFSEYFQVNSLQSSPVLRIFPQDRLEVEGEVSIDSISVEKVDKIAIEQPYIFADRFDSSKLNSRWERWQSTESTAYIKNNSLQINTNDSWQVVQTKLNFDRLGQYEISFEAKTNENTRMRVMVEDFTSGEVLSEIIIGSNEPWRNYNLYLDVKNKFERLYFRIFPLDRKNENGVIYFDNFNIIKKDSLIGNAGFDKSKYDLSPWMRWQSSEATANAENNVLSIKTSNSWQVVQQNIVYPEVNKKYQVSFLAKTNPETSLRASIYDFTEGVTLGSLTIGKGEEWKRFHFNFTSPSELGNTVALRFYPQDREALNGVVYVDDVSITKEKNISLDFGVIYDAHDGYFSYKDTKIKGVNEYSISKDQKYFVYTKAVKGKSFELFKVNQLNGEEERVTFTDSLVFSPAVDEHGNFAHLESSNSVSSSKVFINNTNIPNQPLGLNRHLNIVGEKLYFTNSDYQSNRHTLAIYDLNLKSLETIHLPGIPQKMKPLGEDKLVIQLHGDANNKLSVYSFDINTRNLTLLSNPELSSFFSVEENGHLIVQELSGDTNLKLFFYSTNLYKYSQIGEPFSIGDNKLGRLSWNQSYRLTGLVDIFRVTRSDFFLSQVENTINNLLSVTNQHQGFVPFGQAPHLWATTKYSIDKSSPINLLIDDATILHAMLYAVRYMPIEPATRAKVIELAASAYDYYDNEFDGEHYRIAYGIPYALDGLWAPNNFQNKYGLSLLYLYQLTNEERYFNRLKLLATRFLNEVNFTNDGRVLWQYWPAYFYNGWSESSGISKNLPSRAPTVSTLYEDIAHAAVSVDFLIKLIEYTDIVNDESLFISRLENTVEGFSFGDSYSRFISGDIDYQPASELFTPLEGWAQMKHQKILSSYINYIPMYYPYFDSMSRVSDYINAIDLSSMRDSAKLEVVSNFYDVNLNVVKTESSAHFSPEDILISLGIE
;
A
#
# COMPACT_ATOMS: atom_id res chain seq x y z
N MET A 1 -6.57 -26.83 -59.98
CA MET A 1 -6.49 -27.02 -58.51
C MET A 1 -7.33 -25.95 -57.84
N THR A 2 -8.28 -26.32 -57.00
CA THR A 2 -9.18 -25.39 -56.30
C THR A 2 -8.52 -24.82 -55.03
N LYS A 3 -8.95 -23.62 -54.59
CA LYS A 3 -8.42 -22.90 -53.40
C LYS A 3 -8.30 -23.77 -52.13
N ASN A 4 -9.15 -24.78 -51.97
CA ASN A 4 -9.11 -25.68 -50.80
C ASN A 4 -7.88 -26.59 -50.77
N ASN A 5 -7.30 -26.96 -51.92
CA ASN A 5 -6.11 -27.81 -51.94
C ASN A 5 -4.83 -27.04 -51.58
N PHE A 6 -4.80 -25.71 -51.73
CA PHE A 6 -3.63 -24.90 -51.39
C PHE A 6 -3.47 -24.71 -49.88
N SER A 7 -4.58 -24.51 -49.16
CA SER A 7 -4.58 -24.41 -47.69
C SER A 7 -4.12 -25.73 -47.04
N VAL A 8 -4.62 -26.87 -47.53
CA VAL A 8 -4.21 -28.18 -47.01
C VAL A 8 -2.74 -28.47 -47.31
N MET A 9 -2.24 -28.09 -48.50
CA MET A 9 -0.81 -28.25 -48.82
C MET A 9 0.10 -27.36 -47.97
N CYS A 10 -0.30 -26.10 -47.70
CA CYS A 10 0.45 -25.22 -46.81
C CYS A 10 0.48 -25.73 -45.37
N SER A 11 -0.65 -26.26 -44.87
CA SER A 11 -0.69 -26.90 -43.55
C SER A 11 0.15 -28.17 -43.48
N LEU A 12 0.15 -29.01 -44.54
CA LEU A 12 1.00 -30.21 -44.59
C LEU A 12 2.50 -29.86 -44.68
N LEU A 13 2.87 -28.84 -45.45
CA LEU A 13 4.25 -28.36 -45.57
C LEU A 13 4.74 -27.73 -44.26
N LEU A 14 3.87 -27.02 -43.53
CA LEU A 14 4.18 -26.49 -42.20
C LEU A 14 4.36 -27.62 -41.17
N ILE A 15 3.49 -28.64 -41.20
CA ILE A 15 3.60 -29.81 -40.32
C ILE A 15 4.88 -30.63 -40.65
N LEU A 16 5.22 -30.80 -41.93
CA LEU A 16 6.45 -31.49 -42.34
C LEU A 16 7.71 -30.69 -42.02
N ALA A 17 7.66 -29.36 -42.08
CA ALA A 17 8.76 -28.49 -41.63
C ALA A 17 8.96 -28.57 -40.11
N LEU A 18 7.86 -28.60 -39.34
CA LEU A 18 7.91 -28.76 -37.88
C LEU A 18 8.40 -30.15 -37.46
N LEU A 19 8.01 -31.21 -38.17
CA LEU A 19 8.46 -32.59 -37.88
C LEU A 19 9.94 -32.83 -38.23
N LYS A 20 10.48 -32.16 -39.25
CA LYS A 20 11.89 -32.32 -39.64
C LYS A 20 12.87 -31.53 -38.75
N TRP A 21 12.35 -30.65 -37.91
CA TRP A 21 13.12 -29.81 -36.99
C TRP A 21 13.16 -30.39 -35.57
N GLY A 22 12.20 -31.25 -35.18
CA GLY A 22 12.13 -31.82 -33.82
C GLY A 22 13.35 -32.64 -33.35
N ASP A 23 14.19 -33.14 -34.26
CA ASP A 23 15.32 -34.03 -33.91
C ASP A 23 16.66 -33.29 -33.63
N ALA A 24 16.69 -31.95 -33.68
CA ALA A 24 17.93 -31.16 -33.56
C ALA A 24 18.09 -30.33 -32.26
N PHE A 25 17.21 -30.48 -31.27
CA PHE A 25 17.13 -29.54 -30.14
C PHE A 25 17.21 -30.21 -28.77
N GLY A 26 17.91 -29.57 -27.83
CA GLY A 26 18.05 -30.03 -26.44
C GLY A 26 16.68 -30.12 -25.77
N GLN A 27 16.37 -31.25 -25.14
CA GLN A 27 15.04 -31.56 -24.61
C GLN A 27 14.66 -30.80 -23.32
N ASP A 28 15.55 -29.97 -22.78
CA ASP A 28 15.40 -29.43 -21.42
C ASP A 28 15.20 -27.90 -21.33
N SER A 29 15.21 -27.16 -22.47
CA SER A 29 15.05 -25.70 -22.48
C SER A 29 13.68 -25.27 -23.01
N LEU A 30 12.93 -24.43 -22.26
CA LEU A 30 11.62 -23.91 -22.68
C LEU A 30 11.73 -22.85 -23.78
N LEU A 31 12.96 -22.40 -24.06
CA LEU A 31 13.30 -21.57 -25.19
C LEU A 31 13.89 -22.44 -26.30
N LEU A 32 13.24 -22.48 -27.45
CA LEU A 32 13.71 -23.10 -28.72
C LEU A 32 15.15 -22.71 -29.19
N SER A 33 15.87 -21.81 -28.49
CA SER A 33 17.26 -21.40 -28.71
C SER A 33 17.67 -20.44 -27.59
N GLU A 34 18.76 -20.76 -26.86
CA GLU A 34 19.34 -19.96 -25.76
C GLU A 34 20.29 -18.86 -26.26
N HIS A 35 20.79 -19.01 -27.49
CA HIS A 35 21.67 -18.07 -28.18
C HIS A 35 20.95 -17.43 -29.37
N PHE A 36 21.39 -16.24 -29.80
CA PHE A 36 20.84 -15.53 -30.96
C PHE A 36 21.52 -15.95 -32.27
N ASP A 37 21.71 -17.25 -32.52
CA ASP A 37 22.51 -17.76 -33.64
C ASP A 37 21.89 -17.59 -35.04
N ASP A 38 20.61 -17.22 -35.12
CA ASP A 38 19.99 -16.83 -36.39
C ASP A 38 20.17 -15.33 -36.63
N SER A 39 20.98 -15.00 -37.64
CA SER A 39 21.21 -13.62 -38.11
C SER A 39 19.94 -12.87 -38.52
N SER A 40 18.80 -13.57 -38.66
CA SER A 40 17.49 -12.99 -38.90
C SER A 40 16.58 -13.18 -37.68
N LEU A 41 16.02 -12.08 -37.15
CA LEU A 41 14.87 -12.11 -36.24
C LEU A 41 13.62 -12.65 -36.98
N GLN A 42 13.65 -13.91 -37.43
CA GLN A 42 12.57 -14.62 -38.11
C GLN A 42 12.26 -15.90 -37.34
N LEU A 43 11.40 -15.75 -36.32
CA LEU A 43 10.89 -16.81 -35.44
C LEU A 43 12.00 -17.51 -34.64
N PRO A 44 11.82 -17.72 -33.32
CA PRO A 44 10.62 -17.45 -32.51
C PRO A 44 10.53 -16.03 -31.92
N TRP A 45 11.56 -15.20 -32.09
CA TRP A 45 11.56 -13.81 -31.62
C TRP A 45 10.83 -12.87 -32.61
N VAL A 46 9.91 -12.05 -32.10
CA VAL A 46 9.11 -11.11 -32.87
C VAL A 46 9.37 -9.68 -32.39
N ARG A 47 9.61 -8.77 -33.33
CA ARG A 47 9.65 -7.34 -33.06
C ARG A 47 8.25 -6.82 -32.74
N TRP A 48 8.04 -6.30 -31.54
CA TRP A 48 6.80 -5.65 -31.12
C TRP A 48 7.09 -4.17 -30.88
N GLN A 49 6.52 -3.29 -31.69
CA GLN A 49 6.85 -1.84 -31.70
C GLN A 49 8.32 -1.51 -32.06
N SER A 50 9.12 -2.50 -32.49
CA SER A 50 10.50 -2.31 -32.95
C SER A 50 10.71 -2.51 -34.45
N THR A 51 11.75 -1.86 -35.00
CA THR A 51 12.17 -1.96 -36.40
C THR A 51 13.45 -2.78 -36.55
N LYS A 52 13.83 -3.14 -37.79
CA LYS A 52 15.12 -3.83 -38.05
C LYS A 52 16.34 -2.99 -37.64
N GLN A 53 16.19 -1.67 -37.60
CA GLN A 53 17.25 -0.74 -37.25
C GLN A 53 17.41 -0.54 -35.74
N THR A 54 16.38 -0.90 -34.98
CA THR A 54 16.29 -0.62 -33.54
C THR A 54 16.28 -1.89 -32.68
N ALA A 55 15.98 -3.04 -33.26
CA ALA A 55 16.24 -4.36 -32.68
C ALA A 55 16.79 -5.31 -33.76
N PHE A 56 18.02 -5.77 -33.60
CA PHE A 56 18.74 -6.60 -34.58
C PHE A 56 19.66 -7.61 -33.88
N ILE A 57 19.99 -8.68 -34.60
CA ILE A 57 20.97 -9.66 -34.14
C ILE A 57 22.25 -9.43 -34.94
N GLU A 58 23.37 -9.29 -34.24
CA GLU A 58 24.69 -9.17 -34.84
C GLU A 58 25.68 -10.05 -34.05
N ASN A 59 26.42 -10.92 -34.72
CA ASN A 59 27.39 -11.83 -34.09
C ASN A 59 26.81 -12.67 -32.93
N SER A 60 25.62 -13.25 -33.13
CA SER A 60 24.89 -14.02 -32.11
C SER A 60 24.46 -13.23 -30.87
N VAL A 61 24.42 -11.90 -30.96
CA VAL A 61 23.99 -11.00 -29.87
C VAL A 61 22.74 -10.23 -30.31
N LEU A 62 21.69 -10.23 -29.49
CA LEU A 62 20.54 -9.36 -29.67
C LEU A 62 20.86 -7.95 -29.19
N ASN A 63 20.85 -7.01 -30.12
CA ASN A 63 21.06 -5.60 -29.87
C ASN A 63 19.73 -4.85 -29.94
N ILE A 64 19.44 -4.07 -28.91
CA ILE A 64 18.26 -3.21 -28.81
C ILE A 64 18.71 -1.77 -28.56
N LYS A 65 18.40 -0.88 -29.50
CA LYS A 65 18.72 0.55 -29.36
C LYS A 65 17.79 1.21 -28.36
N THR A 66 18.37 1.98 -27.44
CA THR A 66 17.64 2.88 -26.55
C THR A 66 17.31 4.15 -27.33
N ASN A 67 16.02 4.37 -27.62
CA ASN A 67 15.54 5.57 -28.30
C ASN A 67 14.16 5.99 -27.76
N ASN A 68 13.58 7.06 -28.30
CA ASN A 68 12.32 7.65 -27.82
C ASN A 68 11.05 6.78 -28.06
N SER A 69 11.19 5.54 -28.54
CA SER A 69 10.06 4.63 -28.79
C SER A 69 10.30 3.26 -28.15
N TRP A 70 9.23 2.60 -27.69
CA TRP A 70 9.33 1.27 -27.08
C TRP A 70 9.91 0.28 -28.09
N GLN A 71 11.11 -0.23 -27.82
CA GLN A 71 11.71 -1.30 -28.61
C GLN A 71 11.47 -2.62 -27.88
N VAL A 72 10.36 -3.29 -28.16
CA VAL A 72 10.07 -4.57 -27.54
C VAL A 72 10.43 -5.69 -28.51
N VAL A 73 11.14 -6.69 -28.00
CA VAL A 73 11.22 -7.99 -28.66
C VAL A 73 10.45 -8.96 -27.78
N GLN A 74 9.48 -9.66 -28.39
CA GLN A 74 8.65 -10.63 -27.71
C GLN A 74 8.88 -12.04 -28.23
N ARG A 75 8.76 -13.03 -27.36
CA ARG A 75 8.83 -14.44 -27.72
C ARG A 75 7.73 -15.21 -26.98
N PRO A 76 6.84 -15.91 -27.69
CA PRO A 76 5.97 -16.89 -27.06
C PRO A 76 6.83 -17.96 -26.40
N LEU A 77 6.53 -18.29 -25.15
CA LEU A 77 7.16 -19.40 -24.44
C LEU A 77 6.32 -20.66 -24.68
N GLN A 78 6.96 -21.83 -24.63
CA GLN A 78 6.19 -23.09 -24.52
C GLN A 78 5.32 -23.03 -23.26
N GLU A 79 4.24 -23.82 -23.22
CA GLU A 79 3.32 -23.83 -22.08
C GLU A 79 4.10 -24.07 -20.79
N PHE A 80 4.01 -23.09 -19.90
CA PHE A 80 4.43 -23.27 -18.52
C PHE A 80 3.37 -24.11 -17.83
N ASP A 81 3.79 -25.03 -16.98
CA ASP A 81 2.93 -25.66 -16.01
C ASP A 81 3.10 -25.00 -14.64
N ASN A 82 2.24 -25.36 -13.70
CA ASN A 82 2.38 -24.85 -12.34
C ASN A 82 3.71 -25.33 -11.77
N GLY A 83 4.54 -24.38 -11.38
CA GLY A 83 5.90 -24.70 -11.01
C GLY A 83 6.78 -23.48 -10.93
N ASN A 84 8.05 -23.79 -10.86
CA ASN A 84 9.09 -22.85 -10.56
C ASN A 84 10.06 -22.77 -11.73
N TYR A 85 10.50 -21.56 -12.03
CA TYR A 85 11.33 -21.28 -13.19
C TYR A 85 12.52 -20.43 -12.81
N LEU A 86 13.64 -20.67 -13.48
CA LEU A 86 14.84 -19.85 -13.43
C LEU A 86 14.96 -19.13 -14.77
N ILE A 87 15.00 -17.80 -14.76
CA ILE A 87 15.41 -17.01 -15.92
C ILE A 87 16.87 -16.62 -15.77
N THR A 88 17.71 -16.96 -16.74
CA THR A 88 19.11 -16.51 -16.81
C THR A 88 19.32 -15.71 -18.07
N PHE A 89 20.06 -14.61 -18.01
CA PHE A 89 20.47 -13.87 -19.21
C PHE A 89 21.81 -13.18 -19.02
N VAL A 90 22.52 -12.96 -20.13
CA VAL A 90 23.80 -12.26 -20.17
C VAL A 90 23.63 -11.00 -21.00
N ALA A 91 23.84 -9.84 -20.39
CA ALA A 91 23.60 -8.56 -21.03
C ALA A 91 24.67 -7.52 -20.67
N LYS A 92 24.86 -6.54 -21.56
CA LYS A 92 25.65 -5.33 -21.33
C LYS A 92 24.95 -4.14 -21.97
N SER A 93 25.41 -2.94 -21.67
CA SER A 93 25.01 -1.75 -22.41
C SER A 93 26.19 -0.82 -22.68
N GLU A 94 26.23 -0.20 -23.86
CA GLU A 94 27.27 0.76 -24.24
C GLU A 94 27.36 1.96 -23.29
N LYS A 95 26.24 2.29 -22.65
CA LYS A 95 26.11 3.33 -21.63
C LYS A 95 25.30 2.73 -20.49
N ASN A 96 25.46 3.26 -19.27
CA ASN A 96 24.70 2.77 -18.12
C ASN A 96 23.19 2.87 -18.42
N SER A 97 22.60 1.75 -18.85
CA SER A 97 21.22 1.67 -19.35
C SER A 97 20.51 0.53 -18.65
N ARG A 98 19.19 0.64 -18.54
CA ARG A 98 18.33 -0.35 -17.90
C ARG A 98 17.65 -1.23 -18.93
N LEU A 99 17.69 -2.53 -18.71
CA LEU A 99 16.96 -3.53 -19.46
C LEU A 99 15.81 -4.05 -18.61
N ARG A 100 14.59 -4.04 -19.13
CA ARG A 100 13.46 -4.71 -18.52
C ARG A 100 13.17 -6.03 -19.22
N ILE A 101 12.98 -7.05 -18.40
CA ILE A 101 12.51 -8.37 -18.80
C ILE A 101 11.16 -8.60 -18.13
N LEU A 102 10.16 -8.96 -18.92
CA LEU A 102 8.77 -9.14 -18.50
C LEU A 102 8.25 -10.46 -19.04
N ILE A 103 7.72 -11.32 -18.18
CA ILE A 103 6.92 -12.48 -18.57
C ILE A 103 5.49 -12.20 -18.10
N GLU A 104 4.55 -12.22 -19.03
CA GLU A 104 3.13 -12.02 -18.75
C GLU A 104 2.30 -13.14 -19.36
N ASP A 105 1.19 -13.49 -18.70
CA ASP A 105 0.17 -14.34 -19.30
C ASP A 105 -0.51 -13.57 -20.44
N ASN A 106 -0.55 -14.17 -21.63
CA ASN A 106 -0.94 -13.44 -22.83
C ASN A 106 -2.41 -12.97 -22.81
N LYS A 107 -3.31 -13.71 -22.14
CA LYS A 107 -4.75 -13.45 -22.10
C LYS A 107 -5.15 -12.56 -20.92
N SER A 108 -4.76 -12.93 -19.71
CA SER A 108 -5.11 -12.21 -18.48
C SER A 108 -4.29 -10.93 -18.27
N LYS A 109 -3.15 -10.80 -18.99
CA LYS A 109 -2.14 -9.74 -18.76
C LYS A 109 -1.56 -9.76 -17.36
N GLU A 110 -1.72 -10.87 -16.63
CA GLU A 110 -1.07 -11.07 -15.35
C GLU A 110 0.44 -11.11 -15.56
N ILE A 111 1.16 -10.25 -14.84
CA ILE A 111 2.61 -10.22 -14.83
C ILE A 111 3.08 -11.40 -13.99
N LEU A 112 3.66 -12.40 -14.64
CA LEU A 112 4.24 -13.58 -13.99
C LEU A 112 5.65 -13.29 -13.45
N TYR A 113 6.39 -12.45 -14.17
CA TYR A 113 7.73 -12.00 -13.78
C TYR A 113 8.02 -10.63 -14.38
N SER A 114 8.59 -9.71 -13.61
CA SER A 114 9.13 -8.46 -14.17
C SER A 114 10.36 -8.04 -13.41
N LYS A 115 11.48 -7.88 -14.14
CA LYS A 115 12.73 -7.38 -13.60
C LYS A 115 13.30 -6.28 -14.45
N VAL A 116 13.88 -5.30 -13.77
CA VAL A 116 14.67 -4.23 -14.34
C VAL A 116 16.10 -4.45 -13.88
N VAL A 117 17.03 -4.50 -14.80
CA VAL A 117 18.47 -4.60 -14.48
C VAL A 117 19.21 -3.39 -15.04
N SER A 118 20.08 -2.81 -14.22
CA SER A 118 21.02 -1.79 -14.65
C SER A 118 22.23 -2.48 -15.25
N LEU A 119 22.53 -2.18 -16.51
CA LEU A 119 23.65 -2.75 -17.25
C LEU A 119 24.79 -1.75 -17.32
N ASP A 120 26.02 -2.23 -17.20
CA ASP A 120 27.22 -1.45 -17.46
C ASP A 120 27.85 -1.82 -18.82
N GLN A 121 29.05 -1.31 -19.10
CA GLN A 121 29.79 -1.59 -20.33
C GLN A 121 30.38 -3.01 -20.40
N GLN A 122 30.32 -3.78 -19.33
CA GLN A 122 30.80 -5.14 -19.22
C GLN A 122 29.65 -6.14 -19.35
N TRP A 123 29.97 -7.36 -19.78
CA TRP A 123 28.98 -8.44 -19.80
C TRP A 123 28.68 -8.88 -18.37
N GLU A 124 27.43 -8.69 -17.95
CA GLU A 124 26.94 -9.16 -16.66
C GLU A 124 25.95 -10.31 -16.88
N SER A 125 26.01 -11.32 -16.02
CA SER A 125 25.07 -12.44 -16.00
C SER A 125 24.07 -12.24 -14.87
N PHE A 126 22.79 -12.38 -15.19
CA PHE A 126 21.68 -12.23 -14.27
C PHE A 126 20.91 -13.54 -14.23
N SER A 127 20.54 -13.97 -13.03
CA SER A 127 19.70 -15.16 -12.83
C SER A 127 18.67 -14.88 -11.75
N GLU A 128 17.39 -15.13 -12.02
CA GLU A 128 16.31 -14.89 -11.06
C GLU A 128 15.26 -16.01 -11.15
N TYR A 129 14.73 -16.38 -9.98
CA TYR A 129 13.66 -17.36 -9.90
C TYR A 129 12.30 -16.67 -9.93
N PHE A 130 11.31 -17.31 -10.55
CA PHE A 130 9.92 -16.88 -10.47
C PHE A 130 8.99 -18.10 -10.43
N GLN A 131 7.80 -17.90 -9.87
CA GLN A 131 6.79 -18.95 -9.69
C GLN A 131 5.59 -18.68 -10.59
N VAL A 132 5.05 -19.74 -11.18
CA VAL A 132 3.85 -19.70 -12.01
C VAL A 132 2.78 -20.54 -11.29
N ASN A 133 1.76 -19.88 -10.77
CA ASN A 133 0.72 -20.51 -9.93
C ASN A 133 -0.55 -20.87 -10.72
N SER A 134 -0.81 -20.13 -11.80
CA SER A 134 -1.92 -20.39 -12.71
C SER A 134 -1.70 -19.62 -14.01
N LEU A 135 -2.08 -20.21 -15.13
CA LEU A 135 -2.08 -19.56 -16.44
C LEU A 135 -3.47 -19.63 -17.04
N GLN A 136 -3.86 -18.56 -17.73
CA GLN A 136 -5.02 -18.58 -18.60
C GLN A 136 -4.62 -18.85 -20.07
N SER A 137 -3.33 -18.72 -20.41
CA SER A 137 -2.76 -18.90 -21.75
C SER A 137 -1.23 -19.06 -21.73
N SER A 138 -0.62 -19.37 -22.88
CA SER A 138 0.84 -19.42 -23.00
C SER A 138 1.48 -18.05 -22.71
N PRO A 139 2.50 -17.97 -21.84
CA PRO A 139 3.10 -16.71 -21.47
C PRO A 139 3.98 -16.15 -22.59
N VAL A 140 4.19 -14.83 -22.55
CA VAL A 140 5.04 -14.10 -23.49
C VAL A 140 6.19 -13.45 -22.73
N LEU A 141 7.41 -13.75 -23.14
CA LEU A 141 8.62 -13.05 -22.71
C LEU A 141 8.79 -11.78 -23.55
N ARG A 142 8.88 -10.62 -22.90
CA ARG A 142 9.13 -9.31 -23.49
C ARG A 142 10.43 -8.74 -22.93
N ILE A 143 11.26 -8.23 -23.83
CA ILE A 143 12.51 -7.55 -23.48
C ILE A 143 12.51 -6.16 -24.10
N PHE A 144 12.81 -5.14 -23.31
CA PHE A 144 12.94 -3.78 -23.81
C PHE A 144 13.81 -2.90 -22.89
N PRO A 145 14.52 -1.91 -23.46
CA PRO A 145 15.19 -0.89 -22.67
C PRO A 145 14.18 -0.05 -21.91
N GLN A 146 14.44 0.22 -20.62
CA GLN A 146 13.55 1.01 -19.78
C GLN A 146 13.83 2.50 -19.83
N ASP A 147 15.07 2.91 -20.14
CA ASP A 147 15.44 4.32 -20.23
C ASP A 147 14.80 4.94 -21.46
N ARG A 148 13.64 5.54 -21.22
CA ARG A 148 13.06 6.55 -22.08
C ARG A 148 13.74 7.85 -21.69
N LEU A 149 14.41 8.44 -22.68
CA LEU A 149 14.83 9.84 -22.75
C LEU A 149 16.30 10.09 -22.39
N GLU A 150 16.92 10.87 -23.28
CA GLU A 150 18.20 11.59 -23.21
C GLU A 150 19.49 10.93 -23.69
N VAL A 151 19.61 9.60 -23.70
CA VAL A 151 20.89 8.98 -24.06
C VAL A 151 20.72 7.89 -25.12
N GLU A 152 21.04 8.20 -26.38
CA GLU A 152 21.17 7.18 -27.42
C GLU A 152 22.29 6.20 -27.03
N GLY A 153 21.96 4.92 -26.90
CA GLY A 153 22.88 3.83 -26.60
C GLY A 153 22.31 2.47 -26.99
N GLU A 154 23.09 1.42 -26.87
CA GLU A 154 22.70 0.06 -27.22
C GLU A 154 22.73 -0.87 -26.00
N VAL A 155 21.70 -1.70 -25.87
CA VAL A 155 21.68 -2.85 -24.95
C VAL A 155 21.93 -4.10 -25.79
N SER A 156 22.93 -4.87 -25.40
CA SER A 156 23.33 -6.11 -26.04
C SER A 156 23.02 -7.28 -25.12
N ILE A 157 22.40 -8.34 -25.65
CA ILE A 157 22.05 -9.55 -24.92
C ILE A 157 22.65 -10.73 -25.66
N ASP A 158 23.52 -11.49 -25.00
CA ASP A 158 24.23 -12.62 -25.58
C ASP A 158 23.39 -13.91 -25.47
N SER A 159 22.79 -14.13 -24.31
CA SER A 159 21.97 -15.31 -24.05
C SER A 159 20.80 -15.01 -23.13
N ILE A 160 19.75 -15.80 -23.27
CA ILE A 160 18.62 -15.84 -22.35
C ILE A 160 18.04 -17.25 -22.29
N SER A 161 17.95 -17.83 -21.10
CA SER A 161 17.35 -19.13 -20.80
C SER A 161 16.16 -18.95 -19.85
N VAL A 162 15.12 -19.78 -20.01
CA VAL A 162 14.08 -19.98 -19.00
C VAL A 162 13.94 -21.47 -18.80
N GLU A 163 14.23 -21.92 -17.59
CA GLU A 163 14.36 -23.33 -17.25
C GLU A 163 13.40 -23.66 -16.12
N LYS A 164 12.66 -24.76 -16.25
CA LYS A 164 11.87 -25.27 -15.13
C LYS A 164 12.81 -25.89 -14.11
N VAL A 165 12.62 -25.58 -12.83
CA VAL A 165 13.42 -26.14 -11.75
C VAL A 165 12.55 -26.98 -10.82
N ASP A 166 12.92 -28.26 -10.64
CA ASP A 166 12.13 -29.25 -9.88
C ASP A 166 11.94 -28.89 -8.41
N LYS A 167 12.82 -28.04 -7.89
CA LYS A 167 12.69 -27.34 -6.61
C LYS A 167 13.37 -26.00 -6.75
N ILE A 168 12.65 -24.93 -6.47
CA ILE A 168 13.36 -23.81 -5.86
C ILE A 168 13.46 -24.21 -4.40
N ALA A 169 14.63 -24.06 -3.80
CA ALA A 169 14.64 -23.72 -2.40
C ALA A 169 14.01 -22.31 -2.27
N ILE A 170 12.70 -22.15 -2.58
CA ILE A 170 11.91 -21.02 -2.05
C ILE A 170 11.64 -21.46 -0.61
N GLU A 171 12.71 -21.40 0.17
CA GLU A 171 12.66 -21.06 1.56
C GLU A 171 13.09 -19.59 1.55
N GLN A 172 12.22 -18.65 1.90
CA GLN A 172 12.64 -17.26 2.13
C GLN A 172 13.77 -17.23 3.17
N PRO A 173 14.74 -16.28 3.20
CA PRO A 173 15.11 -15.20 2.29
C PRO A 173 16.60 -15.34 1.89
N TYR A 174 16.96 -16.37 1.14
CA TYR A 174 18.35 -16.54 0.71
C TYR A 174 18.64 -15.64 -0.48
N ILE A 175 19.35 -14.54 -0.26
CA ILE A 175 19.81 -13.69 -1.36
C ILE A 175 20.84 -14.44 -2.21
N PHE A 176 21.64 -15.29 -1.56
CA PHE A 176 22.69 -16.05 -2.22
C PHE A 176 23.22 -17.16 -1.32
N ALA A 177 23.35 -18.38 -1.84
CA ALA A 177 24.02 -19.50 -1.18
C ALA A 177 24.95 -20.24 -2.15
N ASP A 178 26.08 -20.74 -1.66
CA ASP A 178 27.04 -21.52 -2.44
C ASP A 178 27.74 -22.58 -1.56
N ARG A 179 27.64 -23.84 -1.99
CA ARG A 179 28.28 -24.99 -1.34
C ARG A 179 29.53 -25.46 -2.06
N PHE A 180 29.95 -24.76 -3.13
CA PHE A 180 31.12 -25.10 -3.93
C PHE A 180 31.19 -26.58 -4.35
N ASP A 181 30.04 -27.21 -4.60
CA ASP A 181 29.95 -28.63 -5.00
C ASP A 181 30.46 -28.88 -6.43
N SER A 182 30.70 -27.82 -7.21
CA SER A 182 31.24 -27.89 -8.57
C SER A 182 32.76 -28.03 -8.59
N SER A 183 33.30 -28.72 -9.60
CA SER A 183 34.76 -28.84 -9.78
C SER A 183 35.46 -27.53 -10.17
N LYS A 184 34.70 -26.48 -10.48
CA LYS A 184 35.18 -25.14 -10.82
C LYS A 184 34.46 -24.10 -9.99
N LEU A 185 35.12 -22.97 -9.76
CA LEU A 185 34.51 -21.79 -9.14
C LEU A 185 33.40 -21.28 -10.06
N ASN A 186 32.19 -21.04 -9.52
CA ASN A 186 31.09 -20.55 -10.34
C ASN A 186 31.36 -19.11 -10.83
N SER A 187 30.59 -18.67 -11.83
CA SER A 187 30.75 -17.33 -12.44
C SER A 187 30.38 -16.16 -11.53
N ARG A 188 29.73 -16.41 -10.38
CA ARG A 188 29.40 -15.37 -9.38
C ARG A 188 30.57 -15.00 -8.48
N TRP A 189 31.60 -15.86 -8.44
CA TRP A 189 32.83 -15.60 -7.71
C TRP A 189 33.95 -15.19 -8.66
N GLU A 190 34.56 -14.06 -8.36
CA GLU A 190 35.68 -13.49 -9.09
C GLU A 190 37.00 -13.77 -8.34
N ARG A 191 38.01 -14.20 -9.09
CA ARG A 191 39.39 -14.27 -8.61
C ARG A 191 40.04 -12.89 -8.74
N TRP A 192 39.91 -12.07 -7.71
CA TRP A 192 40.54 -10.75 -7.68
C TRP A 192 41.99 -10.88 -7.19
N GLN A 193 42.97 -10.70 -8.08
CA GLN A 193 44.40 -10.93 -7.81
C GLN A 193 44.79 -12.41 -7.56
N SER A 194 43.86 -13.34 -7.71
CA SER A 194 44.11 -14.78 -7.67
C SER A 194 44.08 -15.41 -9.07
N THR A 195 44.64 -16.61 -9.20
CA THR A 195 44.60 -17.42 -10.43
C THR A 195 43.92 -18.75 -10.15
N GLU A 196 43.62 -19.55 -11.19
CA GLU A 196 43.10 -20.91 -10.99
C GLU A 196 44.07 -21.82 -10.21
N SER A 197 45.37 -21.52 -10.22
CA SER A 197 46.36 -22.30 -9.46
C SER A 197 46.46 -21.89 -7.99
N THR A 198 45.97 -20.71 -7.62
CA THR A 198 46.04 -20.20 -6.24
C THR A 198 44.69 -20.14 -5.55
N ALA A 199 43.58 -20.06 -6.30
CA ALA A 199 42.21 -20.15 -5.80
C ALA A 199 41.39 -21.14 -6.64
N TYR A 200 41.00 -22.27 -6.06
CA TYR A 200 40.32 -23.35 -6.79
C TYR A 200 39.38 -24.14 -5.90
N ILE A 201 38.47 -24.90 -6.52
CA ILE A 201 37.59 -25.81 -5.79
C ILE A 201 38.24 -27.18 -5.73
N LYS A 202 38.36 -27.72 -4.51
CA LYS A 202 38.88 -29.07 -4.28
C LYS A 202 38.20 -29.66 -3.06
N ASN A 203 37.71 -30.89 -3.20
CA ASN A 203 36.91 -31.58 -2.17
C ASN A 203 35.71 -30.74 -1.73
N ASN A 204 34.94 -30.22 -2.70
CA ASN A 204 33.74 -29.40 -2.50
C ASN A 204 33.95 -28.19 -1.56
N SER A 205 35.13 -27.58 -1.61
CA SER A 205 35.40 -26.36 -0.84
C SER A 205 36.29 -25.43 -1.67
N LEU A 206 36.09 -24.13 -1.49
CA LEU A 206 37.01 -23.13 -2.00
C LEU A 206 38.30 -23.17 -1.20
N GLN A 207 39.42 -23.38 -1.89
CA GLN A 207 40.77 -23.35 -1.31
C GLN A 207 41.53 -22.17 -1.90
N ILE A 208 42.16 -21.38 -1.04
CA ILE A 208 43.01 -20.25 -1.42
C ILE A 208 44.39 -20.47 -0.78
N ASN A 209 45.39 -20.74 -1.63
CA ASN A 209 46.78 -20.91 -1.23
C ASN A 209 47.44 -19.54 -1.03
N THR A 210 48.23 -19.36 0.02
CA THR A 210 49.06 -18.16 0.21
C THR A 210 50.28 -18.15 -0.71
N ASN A 211 50.68 -16.97 -1.14
CA ASN A 211 51.93 -16.70 -1.86
C ASN A 211 52.37 -15.24 -1.64
N ASP A 212 53.45 -14.81 -2.30
CA ASP A 212 53.99 -13.45 -2.16
C ASP A 212 53.07 -12.31 -2.69
N SER A 213 51.89 -12.62 -3.23
CA SER A 213 50.88 -11.64 -3.65
C SER A 213 49.56 -11.81 -2.89
N TRP A 214 48.67 -10.82 -3.00
CA TRP A 214 47.32 -10.95 -2.46
C TRP A 214 46.53 -11.97 -3.25
N GLN A 215 45.86 -12.88 -2.55
CA GLN A 215 45.01 -13.91 -3.13
C GLN A 215 43.58 -13.67 -2.65
N VAL A 216 42.84 -12.86 -3.40
CA VAL A 216 41.45 -12.54 -3.05
C VAL A 216 40.50 -13.30 -3.95
N VAL A 217 39.46 -13.85 -3.34
CA VAL A 217 38.26 -14.31 -4.03
C VAL A 217 37.11 -13.45 -3.52
N GLN A 218 36.31 -12.93 -4.43
CA GLN A 218 35.23 -12.02 -4.09
C GLN A 218 33.96 -12.35 -4.84
N THR A 219 32.83 -11.89 -4.32
CA THR A 219 31.55 -11.93 -5.03
C THR A 219 30.81 -10.63 -4.77
N LYS A 220 30.14 -10.12 -5.82
CA LYS A 220 29.33 -8.90 -5.75
C LYS A 220 28.03 -9.23 -5.01
N LEU A 221 27.73 -8.48 -3.96
CA LEU A 221 26.52 -8.63 -3.18
C LEU A 221 25.46 -7.66 -3.69
N ASN A 222 24.30 -8.19 -4.05
CA ASN A 222 23.14 -7.39 -4.40
C ASN A 222 22.17 -7.42 -3.20
N PHE A 223 22.09 -6.32 -2.47
CA PHE A 223 21.18 -6.16 -1.34
C PHE A 223 20.07 -5.18 -1.68
N ASP A 224 18.89 -5.39 -1.07
CA ASP A 224 17.86 -4.36 -1.02
C ASP A 224 18.37 -3.16 -0.21
N ARG A 225 17.92 -1.96 -0.59
CA ARG A 225 18.16 -0.73 0.17
C ARG A 225 17.54 -0.91 1.56
N LEU A 226 18.25 -0.52 2.62
CA LEU A 226 17.76 -0.52 4.01
C LEU A 226 17.39 -1.93 4.52
N GLY A 227 18.36 -2.83 4.57
CA GLY A 227 18.17 -4.20 5.08
C GLY A 227 19.27 -4.65 6.02
N GLN A 228 18.91 -5.48 7.00
CA GLN A 228 19.87 -6.23 7.80
C GLN A 228 20.09 -7.60 7.17
N TYR A 229 21.32 -8.08 7.14
CA TYR A 229 21.68 -9.36 6.55
C TYR A 229 22.56 -10.16 7.50
N GLU A 230 22.32 -11.47 7.56
CA GLU A 230 23.22 -12.43 8.16
C GLU A 230 23.91 -13.21 7.05
N ILE A 231 25.24 -13.20 7.07
CA ILE A 231 26.08 -13.94 6.15
C ILE A 231 26.75 -15.06 6.94
N SER A 232 26.35 -16.30 6.68
CA SER A 232 26.89 -17.49 7.34
C SER A 232 27.80 -18.26 6.40
N PHE A 233 28.88 -18.84 6.92
CA PHE A 233 29.79 -19.69 6.15
C PHE A 233 30.59 -20.63 7.05
N GLU A 234 31.11 -21.71 6.47
CA GLU A 234 32.09 -22.56 7.10
C GLU A 234 33.50 -22.21 6.64
N ALA A 235 34.44 -22.22 7.58
CA ALA A 235 35.84 -22.03 7.23
C ALA A 235 36.80 -22.78 8.15
N LYS A 236 37.99 -23.05 7.62
CA LYS A 236 39.15 -23.54 8.37
C LYS A 236 40.44 -22.97 7.82
N THR A 237 41.50 -23.02 8.61
CA THR A 237 42.84 -22.55 8.22
C THR A 237 43.90 -23.59 8.58
N ASN A 238 45.02 -23.63 7.86
CA ASN A 238 46.15 -24.51 8.19
C ASN A 238 47.47 -23.73 8.38
N GLU A 239 48.48 -24.44 8.86
CA GLU A 239 49.90 -24.11 8.78
C GLU A 239 50.32 -22.70 9.24
N ASN A 240 49.70 -22.14 10.27
CA ASN A 240 49.94 -20.76 10.75
C ASN A 240 49.38 -19.64 9.85
N THR A 241 48.53 -19.95 8.86
CA THR A 241 47.81 -18.94 8.07
C THR A 241 46.52 -18.51 8.74
N ARG A 242 46.26 -17.20 8.77
CA ARG A 242 44.98 -16.61 9.15
C ARG A 242 44.19 -16.20 7.92
N MET A 243 42.87 -16.12 8.07
CA MET A 243 41.95 -15.69 7.03
C MET A 243 41.25 -14.40 7.45
N ARG A 244 41.04 -13.48 6.51
CA ARG A 244 40.12 -12.36 6.68
C ARG A 244 38.93 -12.55 5.75
N VAL A 245 37.74 -12.39 6.31
CA VAL A 245 36.48 -12.36 5.58
C VAL A 245 35.83 -11.02 5.87
N MET A 246 35.45 -10.28 4.84
CA MET A 246 34.87 -8.95 5.01
C MET A 246 33.82 -8.63 3.95
N VAL A 247 32.91 -7.74 4.32
CA VAL A 247 32.01 -7.03 3.40
C VAL A 247 32.51 -5.60 3.28
N GLU A 248 32.75 -5.15 2.05
CA GLU A 248 33.27 -3.82 1.75
C GLU A 248 32.36 -3.10 0.74
N ASP A 249 32.11 -1.82 0.95
CA ASP A 249 31.65 -0.94 -0.12
C ASP A 249 32.84 -0.53 -0.98
N PHE A 250 32.96 -1.18 -2.13
CA PHE A 250 34.07 -0.98 -3.06
C PHE A 250 34.12 0.43 -3.65
N THR A 251 33.02 1.17 -3.64
CA THR A 251 33.01 2.57 -4.11
C THR A 251 33.71 3.50 -3.11
N SER A 252 33.49 3.32 -1.81
CA SER A 252 34.10 4.14 -0.75
C SER A 252 35.37 3.54 -0.14
N GLY A 253 35.56 2.23 -0.26
CA GLY A 253 36.58 1.45 0.47
C GLY A 253 36.20 1.16 1.93
N GLU A 254 34.97 1.46 2.36
CA GLU A 254 34.52 1.23 3.73
C GLU A 254 34.27 -0.26 4.01
N VAL A 255 34.88 -0.79 5.07
CA VAL A 255 34.60 -2.15 5.55
C VAL A 255 33.39 -2.11 6.48
N LEU A 256 32.30 -2.73 6.05
CA LEU A 256 31.01 -2.69 6.75
C LEU A 256 30.86 -3.79 7.79
N SER A 257 31.50 -4.95 7.56
CA SER A 257 31.50 -6.08 8.47
C SER A 257 32.73 -6.93 8.21
N GLU A 258 33.39 -7.42 9.26
CA GLU A 258 34.56 -8.28 9.10
C GLU A 258 34.73 -9.30 10.21
N ILE A 259 35.43 -10.38 9.88
CA ILE A 259 35.90 -11.37 10.82
C ILE A 259 37.30 -11.85 10.42
N ILE A 260 38.16 -11.98 11.42
CA ILE A 260 39.50 -12.54 11.29
C ILE A 260 39.49 -13.92 11.94
N ILE A 261 39.79 -14.94 11.14
CA ILE A 261 39.83 -16.33 11.59
C ILE A 261 41.29 -16.69 11.86
N GLY A 262 41.52 -17.25 13.05
CA GLY A 262 42.83 -17.62 13.57
C GLY A 262 43.55 -18.65 12.72
N SER A 263 44.77 -18.98 13.11
CA SER A 263 45.56 -20.01 12.42
C SER A 263 45.32 -21.40 13.01
N ASN A 264 45.43 -22.42 12.15
CA ASN A 264 45.17 -23.83 12.51
C ASN A 264 43.75 -24.06 13.07
N GLU A 265 42.78 -23.26 12.62
CA GLU A 265 41.39 -23.41 13.04
C GLU A 265 40.76 -24.63 12.32
N PRO A 266 40.05 -25.51 13.04
CA PRO A 266 39.26 -26.56 12.40
C PRO A 266 38.05 -25.96 11.67
N TRP A 267 37.33 -26.79 10.91
CA TRP A 267 36.05 -26.37 10.32
C TRP A 267 35.11 -25.86 11.41
N ARG A 268 34.65 -24.62 11.25
CA ARG A 268 33.67 -23.97 12.11
C ARG A 268 32.74 -23.11 11.27
N ASN A 269 31.52 -22.95 11.76
CA ASN A 269 30.56 -21.99 11.23
C ASN A 269 30.86 -20.59 11.79
N TYR A 270 30.81 -19.60 10.92
CA TYR A 270 31.01 -18.19 11.21
C TYR A 270 29.86 -17.38 10.63
N ASN A 271 29.49 -16.31 11.32
CA ASN A 271 28.45 -15.39 10.88
C ASN A 271 29.00 -13.96 10.85
N LEU A 272 28.64 -13.21 9.82
CA LEU A 272 28.80 -11.77 9.71
C LEU A 272 27.41 -11.14 9.68
N TYR A 273 27.25 -10.06 10.44
CA TYR A 273 26.03 -9.25 10.42
C TYR A 273 26.32 -7.97 9.66
N LEU A 274 25.45 -7.63 8.72
CA LEU A 274 25.57 -6.46 7.87
C LEU A 274 24.30 -5.62 7.98
N ASP A 275 24.46 -4.33 8.27
CA ASP A 275 23.36 -3.37 8.29
C ASP A 275 23.55 -2.38 7.12
N VAL A 276 22.74 -2.54 6.07
CA VAL A 276 22.84 -1.75 4.84
C VAL A 276 22.02 -0.47 4.99
N LYS A 277 22.63 0.56 5.60
CA LYS A 277 21.95 1.83 5.93
C LYS A 277 21.78 2.80 4.78
N ASN A 278 22.55 2.67 3.69
CA ASN A 278 22.55 3.59 2.55
C ASN A 278 22.79 2.84 1.23
N LYS A 279 22.58 3.53 0.11
CA LYS A 279 22.85 3.02 -1.23
C LYS A 279 24.37 2.88 -1.43
N PHE A 280 24.90 1.69 -1.17
CA PHE A 280 26.22 1.32 -1.63
C PHE A 280 26.12 0.88 -3.08
N GLU A 281 26.91 1.49 -3.97
CA GLU A 281 26.84 1.17 -5.40
C GLU A 281 27.48 -0.18 -5.71
N ARG A 282 28.42 -0.65 -4.87
CA ARG A 282 29.25 -1.82 -5.15
C ARG A 282 29.68 -2.55 -3.88
N LEU A 283 28.81 -3.40 -3.35
CA LEU A 283 29.17 -4.24 -2.19
C LEU A 283 29.85 -5.52 -2.62
N TYR A 284 30.96 -5.85 -1.97
CA TYR A 284 31.69 -7.09 -2.21
C TYR A 284 31.89 -7.86 -0.92
N PHE A 285 31.60 -9.17 -0.98
CA PHE A 285 32.08 -10.13 0.00
C PHE A 285 33.45 -10.61 -0.43
N ARG A 286 34.45 -10.49 0.44
CA ARG A 286 35.87 -10.77 0.13
C ARG A 286 36.44 -11.78 1.10
N ILE A 287 37.17 -12.75 0.55
CA ILE A 287 37.86 -13.81 1.28
C ILE A 287 39.32 -13.78 0.85
N PHE A 288 40.25 -13.69 1.80
CA PHE A 288 41.67 -13.75 1.50
C PHE A 288 42.52 -14.11 2.73
N PRO A 289 43.70 -14.72 2.52
CA PRO A 289 44.61 -15.00 3.62
C PRO A 289 45.35 -13.73 4.07
N LEU A 290 45.53 -13.56 5.38
CA LEU A 290 46.27 -12.43 5.96
C LEU A 290 47.79 -12.62 5.87
N ASP A 291 48.25 -13.87 5.93
CA ASP A 291 49.66 -14.22 6.06
C ASP A 291 50.26 -14.61 4.70
N ARG A 292 50.50 -13.61 3.84
CA ARG A 292 50.95 -13.78 2.44
C ARG A 292 52.18 -14.69 2.28
N LYS A 293 53.19 -14.52 3.13
CA LYS A 293 54.51 -15.19 2.98
C LYS A 293 54.55 -16.65 3.44
N ASN A 294 53.41 -17.28 3.70
CA ASN A 294 53.39 -18.66 4.14
C ASN A 294 53.29 -19.59 2.93
N GLU A 295 54.40 -20.12 2.43
CA GLU A 295 54.41 -20.91 1.17
C GLU A 295 53.51 -22.15 1.18
N ASN A 296 53.14 -22.66 2.36
CA ASN A 296 52.27 -23.83 2.52
C ASN A 296 50.89 -23.51 3.12
N GLY A 297 50.61 -22.23 3.34
CA GLY A 297 49.36 -21.79 3.89
C GLY A 297 48.18 -21.96 2.93
N VAL A 298 47.07 -22.45 3.45
CA VAL A 298 45.82 -22.65 2.73
C VAL A 298 44.66 -22.28 3.66
N ILE A 299 43.78 -21.45 3.15
CA ILE A 299 42.48 -21.19 3.78
C ILE A 299 41.40 -21.94 3.01
N TYR A 300 40.40 -22.42 3.74
CA TYR A 300 39.30 -23.20 3.20
C TYR A 300 38.00 -22.52 3.56
N PHE A 301 37.07 -22.50 2.61
CA PHE A 301 35.80 -21.80 2.73
C PHE A 301 34.70 -22.61 2.04
N ASP A 302 33.55 -22.75 2.71
CA ASP A 302 32.43 -23.56 2.24
C ASP A 302 31.09 -23.09 2.85
N ASN A 303 29.97 -23.66 2.41
CA ASN A 303 28.63 -23.45 2.95
C ASN A 303 28.25 -21.97 3.09
N PHE A 304 28.58 -21.17 2.08
CA PHE A 304 28.29 -19.75 2.05
C PHE A 304 26.80 -19.50 1.92
N ASN A 305 26.28 -18.56 2.69
CA ASN A 305 24.87 -18.27 2.69
C ASN A 305 24.59 -16.85 3.19
N ILE A 306 23.65 -16.16 2.55
CA ILE A 306 23.22 -14.79 2.86
C ILE A 306 21.73 -14.76 3.07
N ILE A 307 21.29 -14.32 4.24
CA ILE A 307 19.90 -14.26 4.68
C ILE A 307 19.53 -12.81 4.94
N LYS A 308 18.48 -12.30 4.31
CA LYS A 308 17.87 -11.02 4.72
C LYS A 308 17.12 -11.18 6.05
N LYS A 309 17.44 -10.34 7.02
CA LYS A 309 16.78 -10.27 8.33
C LYS A 309 15.75 -9.15 8.31
N ASP A 310 14.57 -9.44 7.74
CA ASP A 310 13.42 -8.52 7.79
C ASP A 310 12.69 -8.56 9.15
N SER A 311 13.07 -9.50 10.01
CA SER A 311 12.54 -9.69 11.38
C SER A 311 13.60 -10.34 12.27
N LEU A 312 13.52 -10.12 13.59
CA LEU A 312 14.51 -10.65 14.54
C LEU A 312 14.49 -12.19 14.57
N ILE A 313 13.33 -12.75 14.25
CA ILE A 313 13.11 -14.13 13.81
C ILE A 313 12.41 -13.99 12.46
N GLY A 314 13.10 -14.33 11.35
CA GLY A 314 12.50 -14.45 10.02
C GLY A 314 11.22 -15.28 10.09
N ASN A 315 10.16 -14.94 9.32
CA ASN A 315 8.90 -15.69 9.24
C ASN A 315 9.19 -17.20 9.22
N ALA A 316 9.11 -17.85 10.38
CA ALA A 316 9.47 -19.24 10.53
C ALA A 316 8.20 -20.05 10.36
N GLY A 317 7.77 -20.20 9.11
CA GLY A 317 6.96 -21.34 8.73
C GLY A 317 7.84 -22.56 8.87
N PHE A 318 7.44 -23.58 9.63
CA PHE A 318 8.29 -24.76 9.87
C PHE A 318 8.37 -25.69 8.62
N ASP A 319 8.37 -25.09 7.43
CA ASP A 319 8.22 -25.66 6.09
C ASP A 319 9.44 -26.45 5.59
N LYS A 320 10.56 -26.40 6.33
CA LYS A 320 11.77 -27.14 5.96
C LYS A 320 11.56 -28.64 6.12
N SER A 321 12.37 -29.42 5.39
CA SER A 321 12.29 -30.89 5.36
C SER A 321 12.11 -31.50 6.77
N LYS A 322 11.25 -32.53 6.82
CA LYS A 322 10.52 -33.16 7.95
C LYS A 322 11.18 -33.35 9.34
N TYR A 323 12.40 -32.88 9.62
CA TYR A 323 13.11 -33.10 10.89
C TYR A 323 14.03 -31.95 11.35
N ASP A 324 14.25 -30.91 10.55
CA ASP A 324 15.15 -29.82 10.94
C ASP A 324 14.42 -28.72 11.71
N LEU A 325 14.73 -28.57 13.00
CA LEU A 325 14.25 -27.47 13.80
C LEU A 325 15.16 -26.23 13.70
N SER A 326 16.37 -26.32 13.13
CA SER A 326 17.32 -25.20 13.06
C SER A 326 16.67 -23.98 12.41
N PRO A 327 16.70 -22.78 13.05
CA PRO A 327 17.53 -22.37 14.20
C PRO A 327 16.92 -22.60 15.61
N TRP A 328 15.77 -23.27 15.72
CA TRP A 328 15.14 -23.62 16.99
C TRP A 328 15.87 -24.75 17.73
N MET A 329 15.99 -24.59 19.03
CA MET A 329 16.61 -25.52 19.96
C MET A 329 15.55 -26.19 20.85
N ARG A 330 15.71 -27.48 21.06
CA ARG A 330 14.97 -28.25 22.06
C ARG A 330 15.59 -28.03 23.44
N TRP A 331 14.79 -27.59 24.41
CA TRP A 331 15.21 -27.45 25.80
C TRP A 331 14.29 -28.29 26.69
N GLN A 332 14.87 -29.29 27.36
CA GLN A 332 14.13 -30.34 28.10
C GLN A 332 13.16 -31.18 27.24
N SER A 333 13.24 -31.03 25.91
CA SER A 333 12.47 -31.78 24.94
C SER A 333 13.34 -32.69 24.08
N SER A 334 12.69 -33.66 23.42
CA SER A 334 13.27 -34.65 22.54
C SER A 334 12.60 -34.56 21.18
N GLU A 335 13.16 -35.20 20.15
CA GLU A 335 12.50 -35.30 18.85
C GLU A 335 11.12 -35.98 18.92
N ALA A 336 10.92 -36.90 19.86
CA ALA A 336 9.63 -37.56 20.07
C ALA A 336 8.56 -36.64 20.68
N THR A 337 8.99 -35.61 21.42
CA THR A 337 8.11 -34.70 22.16
C THR A 337 8.07 -33.28 21.59
N ALA A 338 8.99 -32.94 20.68
CA ALA A 338 9.04 -31.67 19.98
C ALA A 338 9.64 -31.86 18.58
N ASN A 339 8.86 -31.65 17.52
CA ASN A 339 9.35 -31.78 16.14
C ASN A 339 8.59 -30.87 15.16
N ALA A 340 9.20 -30.61 14.00
CA ALA A 340 8.51 -30.00 12.86
C ALA A 340 7.93 -31.14 12.01
N GLU A 341 6.61 -31.32 12.06
CA GLU A 341 5.89 -32.33 11.27
C GLU A 341 4.79 -31.66 10.47
N ASN A 342 4.71 -31.94 9.16
CA ASN A 342 3.74 -31.32 8.24
C ASN A 342 3.81 -29.79 8.27
N ASN A 343 5.03 -29.26 8.20
CA ASN A 343 5.32 -27.84 8.16
C ASN A 343 4.93 -27.04 9.42
N VAL A 344 4.62 -27.72 10.53
CA VAL A 344 4.25 -27.05 11.79
C VAL A 344 5.09 -27.57 12.95
N LEU A 345 5.40 -26.70 13.91
CA LEU A 345 6.04 -27.10 15.16
C LEU A 345 5.01 -27.76 16.08
N SER A 346 5.21 -29.05 16.35
CA SER A 346 4.42 -29.84 17.29
C SER A 346 5.19 -30.03 18.59
N ILE A 347 4.56 -29.72 19.73
CA ILE A 347 5.12 -29.95 21.07
C ILE A 347 4.11 -30.74 21.91
N LYS A 348 4.50 -31.95 22.29
CA LYS A 348 3.68 -32.88 23.08
C LYS A 348 3.98 -32.71 24.57
N THR A 349 2.99 -32.93 25.43
CA THR A 349 3.15 -32.95 26.88
C THR A 349 3.94 -34.19 27.34
N SER A 350 4.53 -34.11 28.53
CA SER A 350 5.32 -35.18 29.14
C SER A 350 5.50 -34.89 30.64
N ASN A 351 6.06 -35.83 31.39
CA ASN A 351 6.33 -35.66 32.83
C ASN A 351 7.40 -34.58 33.14
N SER A 352 8.00 -33.96 32.11
CA SER A 352 8.87 -32.78 32.22
C SER A 352 8.44 -31.69 31.24
N TRP A 353 8.85 -30.45 31.48
CA TRP A 353 8.61 -29.36 30.52
C TRP A 353 9.20 -29.70 29.16
N GLN A 354 8.42 -29.43 28.11
CA GLN A 354 8.82 -29.64 26.73
C GLN A 354 8.89 -28.27 26.08
N VAL A 355 10.11 -27.72 26.00
CA VAL A 355 10.31 -26.35 25.49
C VAL A 355 11.03 -26.42 24.16
N VAL A 356 10.57 -25.60 23.23
CA VAL A 356 11.28 -25.30 21.99
C VAL A 356 11.53 -23.80 22.00
N GLN A 357 12.77 -23.41 21.67
CA GLN A 357 13.18 -22.02 21.79
C GLN A 357 14.12 -21.58 20.69
N GLN A 358 14.10 -20.29 20.36
CA GLN A 358 15.05 -19.69 19.43
C GLN A 358 15.64 -18.44 20.07
N ASN A 359 16.97 -18.32 20.03
CA ASN A 359 17.63 -17.10 20.48
C ASN A 359 17.26 -15.95 19.54
N ILE A 360 17.01 -14.78 20.11
CA ILE A 360 16.65 -13.56 19.42
C ILE A 360 17.82 -12.60 19.54
N VAL A 361 18.27 -12.09 18.41
CA VAL A 361 19.17 -10.93 18.37
C VAL A 361 18.29 -9.71 18.15
N TYR A 362 18.41 -8.70 19.00
CA TYR A 362 17.67 -7.44 18.87
C TYR A 362 18.64 -6.27 18.62
N PRO A 363 18.37 -5.39 17.65
CA PRO A 363 19.29 -4.33 17.25
C PRO A 363 19.24 -3.10 18.17
N GLU A 364 18.15 -2.92 18.92
CA GLU A 364 17.92 -1.73 19.72
C GLU A 364 17.50 -2.11 21.15
N VAL A 365 18.07 -1.41 22.13
CA VAL A 365 17.74 -1.57 23.55
C VAL A 365 16.51 -0.76 23.93
N ASN A 366 15.75 -1.22 24.94
CA ASN A 366 14.53 -0.55 25.41
C ASN A 366 13.48 -0.27 24.32
N LYS A 367 13.44 -1.10 23.27
CA LYS A 367 12.45 -1.00 22.19
C LYS A 367 11.39 -2.07 22.34
N LYS A 368 10.16 -1.72 22.02
CA LYS A 368 9.06 -2.68 22.01
C LYS A 368 9.06 -3.46 20.72
N TYR A 369 8.83 -4.75 20.85
CA TYR A 369 8.72 -5.71 19.76
C TYR A 369 7.42 -6.49 19.96
N GLN A 370 6.77 -6.84 18.85
CA GLN A 370 5.61 -7.72 18.82
C GLN A 370 6.04 -9.10 18.30
N VAL A 371 5.66 -10.13 19.04
CA VAL A 371 5.72 -11.52 18.58
C VAL A 371 4.37 -11.85 17.96
N SER A 372 4.37 -12.44 16.76
CA SER A 372 3.19 -12.93 16.04
C SER A 372 3.39 -14.40 15.66
N PHE A 373 2.38 -15.24 15.80
CA PHE A 373 2.44 -16.65 15.41
C PHE A 373 1.03 -17.25 15.23
N LEU A 374 0.89 -18.26 14.37
CA LEU A 374 -0.26 -19.13 14.34
C LEU A 374 -0.12 -20.21 15.41
N ALA A 375 -1.20 -20.54 16.10
CA ALA A 375 -1.24 -21.70 16.96
C ALA A 375 -2.59 -22.38 16.98
N LYS A 376 -2.58 -23.67 17.33
CA LYS A 376 -3.74 -24.41 17.81
C LYS A 376 -3.30 -25.40 18.88
N THR A 377 -4.24 -25.84 19.70
CA THR A 377 -4.00 -26.80 20.76
C THR A 377 -5.02 -27.92 20.64
N ASN A 378 -4.70 -29.11 21.13
CA ASN A 378 -5.76 -30.09 21.33
C ASN A 378 -6.53 -29.78 22.63
N PRO A 379 -7.71 -30.40 22.86
CA PRO A 379 -8.52 -30.12 24.05
C PRO A 379 -7.83 -30.43 25.40
N GLU A 380 -6.71 -31.15 25.38
CA GLU A 380 -6.05 -31.63 26.59
C GLU A 380 -5.10 -30.59 27.21
N THR A 381 -4.47 -29.72 26.42
CA THR A 381 -3.47 -28.75 26.91
C THR A 381 -3.65 -27.34 26.36
N SER A 382 -3.11 -26.37 27.08
CA SER A 382 -2.92 -24.99 26.65
C SER A 382 -1.48 -24.77 26.14
N LEU A 383 -1.24 -23.73 25.32
CA LEU A 383 0.10 -23.32 24.86
C LEU A 383 0.56 -22.08 25.63
N ARG A 384 1.84 -22.01 26.00
CA ARG A 384 2.49 -20.78 26.45
C ARG A 384 3.60 -20.38 25.48
N ALA A 385 3.54 -19.12 25.06
CA ALA A 385 4.61 -18.44 24.33
C ALA A 385 5.25 -17.39 25.24
N SER A 386 6.57 -17.27 25.27
CA SER A 386 7.24 -16.29 26.12
C SER A 386 8.58 -15.84 25.57
N ILE A 387 8.93 -14.58 25.79
CA ILE A 387 10.27 -14.04 25.59
C ILE A 387 11.00 -14.07 26.92
N TYR A 388 12.13 -14.78 26.97
CA TYR A 388 12.91 -14.98 28.19
C TYR A 388 14.31 -14.41 28.02
N ASP A 389 14.71 -13.53 28.94
CA ASP A 389 16.08 -13.05 29.07
C ASP A 389 16.86 -14.01 29.98
N PHE A 390 17.80 -14.74 29.42
CA PHE A 390 18.66 -15.67 30.16
C PHE A 390 19.76 -14.95 30.96
N THR A 391 20.17 -13.77 30.53
CA THR A 391 21.19 -12.99 31.23
C THR A 391 20.63 -12.51 32.57
N GLU A 392 19.41 -11.98 32.55
CA GLU A 392 18.75 -11.44 33.75
C GLU A 392 17.87 -12.47 34.47
N GLY A 393 17.52 -13.57 33.81
CA GLY A 393 16.65 -14.61 34.37
C GLY A 393 15.19 -14.19 34.49
N VAL A 394 14.70 -13.32 33.59
CA VAL A 394 13.35 -12.74 33.63
C VAL A 394 12.56 -13.01 32.34
N THR A 395 11.24 -13.09 32.45
CA THR A 395 10.35 -13.12 31.27
C THR A 395 9.99 -11.69 30.88
N LEU A 396 10.38 -11.28 29.68
CA LEU A 396 10.13 -9.93 29.15
C LEU A 396 8.70 -9.76 28.61
N GLY A 397 8.06 -10.86 28.20
CA GLY A 397 6.68 -10.88 27.74
C GLY A 397 6.18 -12.33 27.56
N SER A 398 4.89 -12.58 27.72
CA SER A 398 4.32 -13.91 27.48
C SER A 398 2.82 -13.89 27.20
N LEU A 399 2.34 -14.93 26.52
CA LEU A 399 0.94 -15.20 26.24
C LEU A 399 0.60 -16.66 26.55
N THR A 400 -0.58 -16.89 27.14
CA THR A 400 -1.15 -18.25 27.31
C THR A 400 -2.38 -18.38 26.43
N ILE A 401 -2.39 -19.41 25.59
CA ILE A 401 -3.43 -19.72 24.63
C ILE A 401 -4.22 -20.90 25.16
N GLY A 402 -5.53 -20.73 25.29
CA GLY A 402 -6.43 -21.77 25.77
C GLY A 402 -6.52 -22.99 24.84
N LYS A 403 -7.35 -23.94 25.26
CA LYS A 403 -7.66 -25.17 24.53
C LYS A 403 -8.52 -24.86 23.30
N GLY A 404 -8.14 -25.33 22.11
CA GLY A 404 -8.92 -25.13 20.88
C GLY A 404 -8.22 -25.64 19.61
N GLU A 405 -8.96 -26.42 18.82
CA GLU A 405 -8.43 -27.14 17.64
C GLU A 405 -8.32 -26.29 16.36
N GLU A 406 -8.85 -25.07 16.39
CA GLU A 406 -8.79 -24.13 15.26
C GLU A 406 -7.46 -23.36 15.27
N TRP A 407 -6.80 -23.27 14.11
CA TRP A 407 -5.68 -22.36 13.92
C TRP A 407 -6.14 -20.92 14.09
N LYS A 408 -5.45 -20.19 14.98
CA LYS A 408 -5.68 -18.76 15.21
C LYS A 408 -4.33 -18.06 15.27
N ARG A 409 -4.30 -16.80 14.82
CA ARG A 409 -3.13 -15.95 14.97
C ARG A 409 -3.16 -15.30 16.35
N PHE A 410 -2.00 -15.29 17.00
CA PHE A 410 -1.78 -14.77 18.33
C PHE A 410 -0.62 -13.79 18.33
N HIS A 411 -0.71 -12.79 19.21
CA HIS A 411 0.29 -11.74 19.33
C HIS A 411 0.57 -11.42 20.79
N PHE A 412 1.80 -11.05 21.12
CA PHE A 412 2.13 -10.39 22.40
C PHE A 412 3.37 -9.51 22.27
N ASN A 413 3.46 -8.48 23.10
CA ASN A 413 4.56 -7.52 23.05
C ASN A 413 5.59 -7.80 24.16
N PHE A 414 6.83 -7.44 23.91
CA PHE A 414 7.90 -7.37 24.91
C PHE A 414 8.78 -6.15 24.67
N THR A 415 9.45 -5.65 25.70
CA THR A 415 10.48 -4.62 25.56
C THR A 415 11.84 -5.30 25.57
N SER A 416 12.71 -4.99 24.61
CA SER A 416 14.09 -5.48 24.61
C SER A 416 14.83 -4.99 25.86
N PRO A 417 15.83 -5.76 26.35
CA PRO A 417 16.63 -5.36 27.50
C PRO A 417 17.31 -4.00 27.33
N SER A 418 17.74 -3.41 28.45
CA SER A 418 18.38 -2.09 28.48
C SER A 418 19.81 -2.08 27.92
N GLU A 419 20.43 -3.26 27.77
CA GLU A 419 21.80 -3.44 27.26
C GLU A 419 21.80 -4.34 26.02
N LEU A 420 22.68 -4.05 25.05
CA LEU A 420 22.93 -4.95 23.93
C LEU A 420 23.75 -6.14 24.43
N GLY A 421 23.47 -7.34 23.89
CA GLY A 421 24.21 -8.56 24.20
C GLY A 421 23.57 -9.49 25.23
N ASN A 422 22.40 -9.15 25.78
CA ASN A 422 21.66 -10.13 26.59
C ASN A 422 21.24 -11.32 25.74
N THR A 423 21.28 -12.52 26.32
CA THR A 423 20.82 -13.73 25.66
C THR A 423 19.31 -13.84 25.83
N VAL A 424 18.56 -13.34 24.85
CA VAL A 424 17.10 -13.38 24.86
C VAL A 424 16.61 -14.50 23.93
N ALA A 425 15.54 -15.19 24.30
CA ALA A 425 14.95 -16.23 23.46
C ALA A 425 13.42 -16.22 23.46
N LEU A 426 12.81 -16.50 22.31
CA LEU A 426 11.40 -16.88 22.20
C LEU A 426 11.26 -18.35 22.57
N ARG A 427 10.30 -18.69 23.42
CA ARG A 427 9.99 -20.04 23.88
C ARG A 427 8.54 -20.39 23.61
N PHE A 428 8.31 -21.61 23.15
CA PHE A 428 6.99 -22.25 23.09
C PHE A 428 7.01 -23.53 23.92
N TYR A 429 5.96 -23.75 24.71
CA TYR A 429 5.79 -24.96 25.50
C TYR A 429 4.33 -25.21 25.92
N PRO A 430 3.88 -26.47 26.06
CA PRO A 430 2.58 -26.78 26.64
C PRO A 430 2.52 -26.29 28.09
N GLN A 431 1.51 -25.49 28.43
CA GLN A 431 1.32 -24.96 29.78
C GLN A 431 0.92 -26.07 30.77
N ASP A 432 0.13 -27.05 30.30
CA ASP A 432 -0.38 -28.17 31.09
C ASP A 432 0.52 -29.40 30.90
N ARG A 433 1.76 -29.34 31.42
CA ARG A 433 2.79 -30.35 31.11
C ARG A 433 2.37 -31.80 31.41
N GLU A 434 1.50 -32.03 32.39
CA GLU A 434 1.04 -33.37 32.81
C GLU A 434 -0.26 -33.81 32.11
N ALA A 435 -0.81 -33.01 31.20
CA ALA A 435 -2.01 -33.38 30.46
C ALA A 435 -1.73 -34.61 29.60
N LEU A 436 -2.51 -35.68 29.76
CA LEU A 436 -2.33 -36.90 28.99
C LEU A 436 -2.63 -36.61 27.52
N ASN A 437 -1.71 -36.95 26.61
CA ASN A 437 -1.83 -36.72 25.17
C ASN A 437 -1.96 -35.25 24.75
N GLY A 438 -1.59 -34.28 25.60
CA GLY A 438 -1.58 -32.87 25.23
C GLY A 438 -0.61 -32.59 24.07
N VAL A 439 -1.08 -31.85 23.06
CA VAL A 439 -0.24 -31.41 21.95
C VAL A 439 -0.59 -29.96 21.61
N VAL A 440 0.46 -29.15 21.41
CA VAL A 440 0.34 -27.78 20.89
C VAL A 440 1.04 -27.70 19.54
N TYR A 441 0.47 -26.91 18.64
CA TYR A 441 1.00 -26.67 17.30
C TYR A 441 1.25 -25.18 17.14
N VAL A 442 2.40 -24.82 16.53
CA VAL A 442 2.83 -23.45 16.29
C VAL A 442 3.34 -23.33 14.86
N ASP A 443 3.05 -22.21 14.21
CA ASP A 443 3.50 -21.91 12.85
C ASP A 443 3.59 -20.39 12.60
N ASP A 444 4.13 -19.97 11.46
CA ASP A 444 4.21 -18.57 11.02
C ASP A 444 4.76 -17.60 12.09
N VAL A 445 5.85 -17.99 12.76
CA VAL A 445 6.40 -17.21 13.86
C VAL A 445 7.20 -16.03 13.32
N SER A 446 6.89 -14.82 13.80
CA SER A 446 7.65 -13.61 13.51
C SER A 446 7.83 -12.73 14.74
N ILE A 447 8.94 -12.00 14.76
CA ILE A 447 9.19 -10.92 15.73
C ILE A 447 9.50 -9.65 14.96
N THR A 448 8.60 -8.69 15.06
CA THR A 448 8.72 -7.38 14.43
C THR A 448 8.89 -6.32 15.50
N LYS A 449 9.61 -5.25 15.19
CA LYS A 449 9.60 -4.04 16.02
C LYS A 449 8.16 -3.53 16.05
N GLU A 450 7.68 -3.12 17.22
CA GLU A 450 6.30 -2.64 17.36
C GLU A 450 6.14 -1.39 16.49
N LYS A 451 5.35 -1.53 15.42
CA LYS A 451 5.07 -0.47 14.43
C LYS A 451 3.99 0.46 14.98
N ASN A 452 4.37 1.20 15.99
CA ASN A 452 3.53 2.20 16.63
C ASN A 452 3.74 3.55 15.94
N ILE A 453 2.65 4.16 15.49
CA ILE A 453 2.72 5.54 15.00
C ILE A 453 2.66 6.44 16.23
N SER A 454 3.80 7.05 16.56
CA SER A 454 3.82 8.13 17.56
C SER A 454 3.12 9.35 16.99
N LEU A 455 2.17 9.88 17.75
CA LEU A 455 1.43 11.09 17.44
C LEU A 455 1.83 12.19 18.42
N ASP A 456 1.18 13.35 18.31
CA ASP A 456 1.43 14.50 19.17
C ASP A 456 1.14 14.14 20.65
N PHE A 457 1.92 14.72 21.57
CA PHE A 457 1.72 14.63 23.04
C PHE A 457 1.70 13.20 23.62
N GLY A 458 2.53 12.31 23.07
CA GLY A 458 2.70 10.94 23.60
C GLY A 458 1.51 10.01 23.34
N VAL A 459 0.57 10.40 22.47
CA VAL A 459 -0.46 9.49 21.96
C VAL A 459 0.19 8.52 20.98
N ILE A 460 -0.07 7.23 21.15
CA ILE A 460 0.48 6.18 20.31
C ILE A 460 -0.67 5.49 19.58
N TYR A 461 -0.62 5.40 18.25
CA TYR A 461 -1.52 4.56 17.49
C TYR A 461 -0.86 3.21 17.19
N ASP A 462 -1.41 2.16 17.80
CA ASP A 462 -1.11 0.77 17.48
C ASP A 462 -1.90 0.40 16.24
N ALA A 463 -1.19 0.31 15.11
CA ALA A 463 -1.81 0.02 13.84
C ALA A 463 -2.29 -1.43 13.73
N HIS A 464 -1.64 -2.37 14.42
CA HIS A 464 -2.00 -3.77 14.35
C HIS A 464 -3.40 -3.99 14.93
N ASP A 465 -3.61 -3.52 16.15
CA ASP A 465 -4.88 -3.70 16.85
C ASP A 465 -5.89 -2.56 16.59
N GLY A 466 -5.41 -1.44 16.02
CA GLY A 466 -6.19 -0.23 15.75
C GLY A 466 -6.53 0.57 17.00
N TYR A 467 -5.69 0.51 18.05
CA TYR A 467 -5.89 1.22 19.31
C TYR A 467 -5.04 2.46 19.42
N PHE A 468 -5.63 3.51 19.97
CA PHE A 468 -4.90 4.64 20.50
C PHE A 468 -4.58 4.36 21.96
N SER A 469 -3.32 4.54 22.33
CA SER A 469 -2.85 4.48 23.71
C SER A 469 -2.41 5.88 24.13
N TYR A 470 -2.96 6.36 25.23
CA TYR A 470 -2.50 7.57 25.89
C TYR A 470 -2.44 7.32 27.40
N LYS A 471 -1.23 7.39 27.96
CA LYS A 471 -0.93 6.92 29.33
C LYS A 471 -1.43 5.47 29.48
N ASP A 472 -2.26 5.20 30.48
CA ASP A 472 -2.83 3.87 30.74
C ASP A 472 -4.15 3.61 29.98
N THR A 473 -4.62 4.56 29.17
CA THR A 473 -5.90 4.47 28.46
C THR A 473 -5.70 3.90 27.05
N LYS A 474 -6.40 2.80 26.72
CA LYS A 474 -6.46 2.22 25.36
C LYS A 474 -7.85 2.38 24.75
N ILE A 475 -7.94 3.01 23.59
CA ILE A 475 -9.22 3.36 22.96
C ILE A 475 -9.20 2.97 21.48
N LYS A 476 -10.20 2.20 21.05
CA LYS A 476 -10.40 1.87 19.64
C LYS A 476 -11.32 2.89 18.97
N GLY A 477 -11.07 3.16 17.68
CA GLY A 477 -11.98 3.95 16.85
C GLY A 477 -11.95 5.45 17.09
N VAL A 478 -10.87 5.98 17.67
CA VAL A 478 -10.67 7.43 17.78
C VAL A 478 -10.48 8.03 16.39
N ASN A 479 -11.19 9.11 16.08
CA ASN A 479 -10.98 9.88 14.85
C ASN A 479 -10.13 11.13 15.11
N GLU A 480 -10.51 11.92 16.11
CA GLU A 480 -9.79 13.15 16.47
C GLU A 480 -9.70 13.29 17.98
N TYR A 481 -8.70 14.01 18.46
CA TYR A 481 -8.49 14.23 19.89
C TYR A 481 -7.85 15.59 20.21
N SER A 482 -7.95 15.99 21.47
CA SER A 482 -7.32 17.16 22.07
C SER A 482 -6.90 16.83 23.51
N ILE A 483 -5.73 17.34 23.91
CA ILE A 483 -5.15 17.16 25.24
C ILE A 483 -4.92 18.54 25.83
N SER A 484 -5.31 18.73 27.09
CA SER A 484 -5.05 19.99 27.80
C SER A 484 -3.54 20.20 27.99
N LYS A 485 -3.09 21.45 28.07
CA LYS A 485 -1.66 21.79 28.21
C LYS A 485 -0.99 21.11 29.41
N ASP A 486 -1.71 20.97 30.51
CA ASP A 486 -1.25 20.29 31.73
C ASP A 486 -1.46 18.77 31.71
N GLN A 487 -1.90 18.23 30.58
CA GLN A 487 -2.18 16.81 30.34
C GLN A 487 -3.17 16.17 31.32
N LYS A 488 -3.98 16.98 32.04
CA LYS A 488 -5.01 16.49 32.96
C LYS A 488 -6.27 16.02 32.25
N TYR A 489 -6.63 16.67 31.14
CA TYR A 489 -7.83 16.33 30.39
C TYR A 489 -7.46 15.83 29.00
N PHE A 490 -8.14 14.77 28.60
CA PHE A 490 -8.05 14.20 27.26
C PHE A 490 -9.45 14.08 26.69
N VAL A 491 -9.72 14.75 25.57
CA VAL A 491 -11.01 14.72 24.91
C VAL A 491 -10.82 14.15 23.51
N TYR A 492 -11.70 13.23 23.10
CA TYR A 492 -11.60 12.61 21.79
C TYR A 492 -12.98 12.25 21.23
N THR A 493 -13.06 12.21 19.91
CA THR A 493 -14.20 11.66 19.20
C THR A 493 -13.90 10.22 18.83
N LYS A 494 -14.81 9.30 19.13
CA LYS A 494 -14.70 7.91 18.68
C LYS A 494 -15.97 7.41 18.02
N ALA A 495 -15.80 6.53 17.04
CA ALA A 495 -16.88 5.69 16.56
C ALA A 495 -17.19 4.64 17.61
N VAL A 496 -18.46 4.55 17.99
CA VAL A 496 -18.97 3.39 18.72
C VAL A 496 -19.45 2.38 17.69
N LYS A 497 -19.19 1.09 17.92
CA LYS A 497 -19.52 0.05 16.95
C LYS A 497 -20.99 0.15 16.50
N GLY A 498 -21.23 0.35 15.20
CA GLY A 498 -22.56 0.49 14.61
C GLY A 498 -23.30 1.78 14.98
N LYS A 499 -22.58 2.83 15.40
CA LYS A 499 -23.14 4.15 15.74
C LYS A 499 -22.30 5.29 15.16
N SER A 500 -22.88 6.47 15.16
CA SER A 500 -22.22 7.73 14.81
C SER A 500 -21.16 8.13 15.85
N PHE A 501 -20.30 9.09 15.49
CA PHE A 501 -19.23 9.54 16.39
C PHE A 501 -19.76 10.28 17.60
N GLU A 502 -19.21 9.91 18.75
CA GLU A 502 -19.53 10.51 20.03
C GLU A 502 -18.26 11.10 20.65
N LEU A 503 -18.43 12.13 21.47
CA LEU A 503 -17.34 12.80 22.18
C LEU A 503 -17.22 12.22 23.58
N PHE A 504 -15.99 11.96 23.99
CA PHE A 504 -15.64 11.46 25.31
C PHE A 504 -14.57 12.35 25.94
N LYS A 505 -14.61 12.48 27.27
CA LYS A 505 -13.66 13.22 28.08
C LYS A 505 -13.12 12.31 29.15
N VAL A 506 -11.80 12.24 29.29
CA VAL A 506 -11.10 11.49 30.33
C VAL A 506 -10.39 12.48 31.25
N ASN A 507 -10.67 12.38 32.54
CA ASN A 507 -9.86 13.03 33.57
C ASN A 507 -8.72 12.10 33.97
N GLN A 508 -7.49 12.45 33.60
CA GLN A 508 -6.31 11.62 33.81
C GLN A 508 -5.91 11.47 35.29
N LEU A 509 -6.45 12.29 36.19
CA LEU A 509 -6.18 12.17 37.64
C LEU A 509 -6.91 11.00 38.28
N ASN A 510 -8.09 10.64 37.77
CA ASN A 510 -8.90 9.54 38.31
C ASN A 510 -9.18 8.42 37.28
N GLY A 511 -8.80 8.62 36.02
CA GLY A 511 -9.01 7.67 34.93
C GLY A 511 -10.47 7.54 34.49
N GLU A 512 -11.37 8.42 34.94
CA GLU A 512 -12.79 8.35 34.60
C GLU A 512 -13.03 8.84 33.17
N GLU A 513 -13.55 7.97 32.32
CA GLU A 513 -14.07 8.28 30.99
C GLU A 513 -15.55 8.67 31.07
N GLU A 514 -15.87 9.89 30.65
CA GLU A 514 -17.22 10.43 30.55
C GLU A 514 -17.61 10.58 29.08
N ARG A 515 -18.73 9.98 28.68
CA ARG A 515 -19.38 10.29 27.40
C ARG A 515 -20.09 11.63 27.52
N VAL A 516 -19.73 12.61 26.68
CA VAL A 516 -20.26 13.98 26.80
C VAL A 516 -21.34 14.32 25.78
N THR A 517 -21.45 13.62 24.64
CA THR A 517 -22.48 13.90 23.61
C THR A 517 -23.45 12.73 23.39
N PHE A 518 -24.69 13.09 23.05
CA PHE A 518 -25.82 12.17 22.79
C PHE A 518 -26.59 12.65 21.56
N THR A 519 -25.91 12.66 20.40
CA THR A 519 -26.42 13.22 19.15
C THR A 519 -26.32 12.19 18.02
N ASP A 520 -27.27 12.23 17.08
CA ASP A 520 -27.17 11.52 15.80
C ASP A 520 -26.38 12.33 14.75
N SER A 521 -25.89 13.52 15.13
CA SER A 521 -24.97 14.30 14.30
C SER A 521 -23.56 13.73 14.39
N LEU A 522 -22.75 14.00 13.37
CA LEU A 522 -21.33 13.70 13.43
C LEU A 522 -20.62 14.72 14.32
N VAL A 523 -19.99 14.22 15.38
CA VAL A 523 -19.16 15.04 16.28
C VAL A 523 -17.68 14.96 15.87
N PHE A 524 -17.03 16.12 15.71
CA PHE A 524 -15.63 16.21 15.25
C PHE A 524 -14.93 17.47 15.79
N SER A 525 -13.62 17.59 15.55
CA SER A 525 -12.73 18.67 15.98
C SER A 525 -12.81 19.00 17.48
N PRO A 526 -12.54 18.04 18.38
CA PRO A 526 -12.56 18.31 19.81
C PRO A 526 -11.47 19.31 20.22
N ALA A 527 -11.74 20.12 21.24
CA ALA A 527 -10.75 20.95 21.93
C ALA A 527 -10.99 20.90 23.45
N VAL A 528 -9.94 20.98 24.27
CA VAL A 528 -10.04 21.02 25.74
C VAL A 528 -8.97 21.91 26.38
N ASP A 529 -9.31 22.60 27.47
CA ASP A 529 -8.38 23.41 28.27
C ASP A 529 -7.97 22.74 29.59
N GLU A 530 -7.08 23.38 30.35
CA GLU A 530 -6.60 22.93 31.67
C GLU A 530 -7.66 22.98 32.78
N HIS A 531 -8.83 23.57 32.54
CA HIS A 531 -9.96 23.60 33.46
C HIS A 531 -10.99 22.51 33.15
N GLY A 532 -10.83 21.79 32.03
CA GLY A 532 -11.74 20.76 31.56
C GLY A 532 -12.93 21.32 30.77
N ASN A 533 -12.90 22.60 30.39
CA ASN A 533 -13.82 23.14 29.39
C ASN A 533 -13.48 22.50 28.05
N PHE A 534 -14.51 22.06 27.32
CA PHE A 534 -14.32 21.40 26.04
C PHE A 534 -15.21 21.99 24.96
N ALA A 535 -14.73 21.98 23.72
CA ALA A 535 -15.49 22.38 22.55
C ALA A 535 -15.53 21.25 21.52
N HIS A 536 -16.58 21.26 20.69
CA HIS A 536 -16.71 20.35 19.56
C HIS A 536 -17.56 20.94 18.44
N LEU A 537 -17.48 20.30 17.27
CA LEU A 537 -18.32 20.61 16.13
C LEU A 537 -19.36 19.52 15.93
N GLU A 538 -20.57 19.91 15.52
CA GLU A 538 -21.59 18.97 15.02
C GLU A 538 -21.94 19.30 13.56
N SER A 539 -21.89 18.27 12.72
CA SER A 539 -22.40 18.30 11.35
C SER A 539 -23.50 17.25 11.21
N SER A 540 -24.67 17.68 10.72
CA SER A 540 -25.81 16.79 10.51
C SER A 540 -25.80 16.24 9.08
N ASN A 541 -26.87 16.42 8.31
CA ASN A 541 -26.97 15.93 6.94
C ASN A 541 -26.19 16.79 5.92
N SER A 542 -25.67 17.94 6.33
CA SER A 542 -24.91 18.86 5.46
C SER A 542 -23.42 18.73 5.73
N VAL A 543 -22.66 18.50 4.67
CA VAL A 543 -21.19 18.44 4.69
C VAL A 543 -20.55 19.84 4.54
N SER A 544 -21.32 20.84 4.12
CA SER A 544 -20.84 22.21 3.88
C SER A 544 -21.06 23.14 5.08
N SER A 545 -21.63 22.65 6.17
CA SER A 545 -21.86 23.43 7.38
C SER A 545 -21.71 22.63 8.65
N SER A 546 -21.28 23.31 9.72
CA SER A 546 -21.16 22.74 11.06
C SER A 546 -21.51 23.77 12.12
N LYS A 547 -21.91 23.30 13.30
CA LYS A 547 -22.20 24.14 14.47
C LYS A 547 -21.13 23.93 15.53
N VAL A 548 -20.72 25.00 16.20
CA VAL A 548 -19.74 25.00 17.28
C VAL A 548 -20.43 24.95 18.64
N PHE A 549 -19.98 24.06 19.50
CA PHE A 549 -20.46 23.90 20.86
C PHE A 549 -19.29 24.07 21.85
N ILE A 550 -19.57 24.71 22.99
CA ILE A 550 -18.68 24.82 24.15
C ILE A 550 -19.42 24.28 25.36
N ASN A 551 -18.87 23.26 26.03
CA ASN A 551 -19.51 22.54 27.13
C ASN A 551 -20.97 22.15 26.78
N ASN A 552 -21.17 21.55 25.60
CA ASN A 552 -22.46 21.18 25.03
C ASN A 552 -23.46 22.34 24.78
N THR A 553 -23.00 23.59 24.84
CA THR A 553 -23.81 24.78 24.54
C THR A 553 -23.43 25.34 23.17
N ASN A 554 -24.40 25.41 22.25
CA ASN A 554 -24.19 26.01 20.93
C ASN A 554 -23.87 27.50 21.07
N ILE A 555 -22.81 27.97 20.39
CA ILE A 555 -22.45 29.39 20.43
C ILE A 555 -23.39 30.21 19.53
N PRO A 556 -23.84 31.40 19.98
CA PRO A 556 -24.68 32.27 19.15
C PRO A 556 -23.85 32.95 18.06
N ASN A 557 -24.51 33.36 16.97
CA ASN A 557 -23.95 34.21 15.91
C ASN A 557 -22.69 33.67 15.20
N GLN A 558 -22.47 32.36 15.19
CA GLN A 558 -21.38 31.74 14.41
C GLN A 558 -21.49 32.03 12.91
N PRO A 559 -20.36 32.14 12.19
CA PRO A 559 -20.37 32.34 10.74
C PRO A 559 -21.07 31.18 10.02
N LEU A 560 -21.70 31.50 8.89
CA LEU A 560 -22.25 30.49 7.98
C LEU A 560 -21.12 29.69 7.34
N GLY A 561 -21.42 28.45 6.93
CA GLY A 561 -20.44 27.55 6.31
C GLY A 561 -19.82 26.55 7.28
N LEU A 562 -18.68 26.01 6.88
CA LEU A 562 -18.03 24.90 7.57
C LEU A 562 -17.01 25.42 8.60
N ASN A 563 -17.33 25.27 9.88
CA ASN A 563 -16.41 25.51 10.99
C ASN A 563 -15.46 24.30 11.17
N ARG A 564 -14.19 24.53 11.53
CA ARG A 564 -13.12 23.53 11.68
C ARG A 564 -12.05 23.96 12.70
N HIS A 565 -11.20 23.01 13.09
CA HIS A 565 -9.95 23.22 13.84
C HIS A 565 -10.11 23.96 15.17
N LEU A 566 -10.98 23.48 16.06
CA LEU A 566 -11.20 24.11 17.36
C LEU A 566 -9.93 24.09 18.22
N ASN A 567 -9.64 25.20 18.90
CA ASN A 567 -8.57 25.32 19.89
C ASN A 567 -9.01 26.27 21.01
N ILE A 568 -8.81 25.90 22.28
CA ILE A 568 -9.06 26.78 23.43
C ILE A 568 -7.71 27.29 23.94
N VAL A 569 -7.52 28.61 23.97
CA VAL A 569 -6.30 29.25 24.46
C VAL A 569 -6.68 30.39 25.40
N GLY A 570 -6.34 30.25 26.68
CA GLY A 570 -6.80 31.14 27.73
C GLY A 570 -8.33 31.19 27.79
N GLU A 571 -8.90 32.39 27.79
CA GLU A 571 -10.35 32.60 27.90
C GLU A 571 -11.07 32.66 26.53
N LYS A 572 -10.43 32.14 25.47
CA LYS A 572 -10.93 32.25 24.10
C LYS A 572 -10.95 30.90 23.38
N LEU A 573 -12.02 30.70 22.60
CA LEU A 573 -12.16 29.59 21.65
C LEU A 573 -11.89 30.11 20.23
N TYR A 574 -10.98 29.45 19.54
CA TYR A 574 -10.60 29.75 18.16
C TYR A 574 -11.06 28.63 17.24
N PHE A 575 -11.59 28.99 16.08
CA PHE A 575 -11.90 28.05 15.01
C PHE A 575 -11.81 28.72 13.66
N THR A 576 -11.54 27.91 12.63
CA THR A 576 -11.56 28.39 11.26
C THR A 576 -12.95 28.17 10.67
N ASN A 577 -13.34 29.00 9.71
CA ASN A 577 -14.60 28.89 8.99
C ASN A 577 -14.36 29.08 7.49
N SER A 578 -15.03 28.25 6.69
CA SER A 578 -15.03 28.33 5.23
C SER A 578 -16.46 28.41 4.69
N ASP A 579 -16.81 29.56 4.13
CA ASP A 579 -18.03 29.75 3.37
C ASP A 579 -17.72 29.66 1.87
N TYR A 580 -17.95 28.48 1.31
CA TYR A 580 -17.67 28.18 -0.09
C TYR A 580 -18.61 28.88 -1.08
N GLN A 581 -19.77 29.36 -0.63
CA GLN A 581 -20.67 30.10 -1.53
C GLN A 581 -20.14 31.51 -1.80
N SER A 582 -19.54 32.12 -0.77
CA SER A 582 -18.96 33.46 -0.85
C SER A 582 -17.45 33.45 -1.11
N ASN A 583 -16.83 32.27 -1.19
CA ASN A 583 -15.39 32.08 -1.20
C ASN A 583 -14.69 32.86 -0.08
N ARG A 584 -15.29 32.87 1.12
CA ARG A 584 -14.77 33.60 2.28
C ARG A 584 -14.23 32.64 3.33
N HIS A 585 -13.00 32.90 3.76
CA HIS A 585 -12.34 32.14 4.82
C HIS A 585 -12.02 33.05 6.00
N THR A 586 -12.32 32.58 7.21
CA THR A 586 -12.13 33.37 8.42
C THR A 586 -11.57 32.55 9.58
N LEU A 587 -10.84 33.23 10.46
CA LEU A 587 -10.56 32.80 11.82
C LEU A 587 -11.59 33.46 12.73
N ALA A 588 -12.42 32.66 13.38
CA ALA A 588 -13.41 33.10 14.34
C ALA A 588 -12.86 32.95 15.76
N ILE A 589 -13.13 33.96 16.59
CA ILE A 589 -12.58 34.07 17.95
C ILE A 589 -13.74 34.37 18.89
N TYR A 590 -14.08 33.40 19.72
CA TYR A 590 -15.18 33.48 20.66
C TYR A 590 -14.63 33.69 22.07
N ASP A 591 -15.00 34.80 22.69
CA ASP A 591 -14.63 35.12 24.06
C ASP A 591 -15.58 34.39 25.03
N LEU A 592 -15.03 33.49 25.85
CA LEU A 592 -15.81 32.62 26.72
C LEU A 592 -16.52 33.41 27.85
N ASN A 593 -15.93 34.53 28.26
CA ASN A 593 -16.45 35.37 29.34
C ASN A 593 -17.49 36.38 28.83
N LEU A 594 -17.15 37.10 27.75
CA LEU A 594 -18.01 38.13 27.15
C LEU A 594 -19.12 37.53 26.28
N LYS A 595 -19.00 36.26 25.90
CA LYS A 595 -19.90 35.55 24.97
C LYS A 595 -20.05 36.27 23.62
N SER A 596 -18.97 36.89 23.17
CA SER A 596 -18.90 37.67 21.92
C SER A 596 -18.03 36.95 20.89
N LEU A 597 -18.41 37.08 19.61
CA LEU A 597 -17.68 36.51 18.49
C LEU A 597 -17.12 37.62 17.60
N GLU A 598 -15.82 37.54 17.29
CA GLU A 598 -15.16 38.32 16.25
C GLU A 598 -14.64 37.39 15.14
N THR A 599 -14.45 37.93 13.93
CA THR A 599 -13.87 37.17 12.81
C THR A 599 -12.77 37.97 12.12
N ILE A 600 -11.73 37.27 11.69
CA ILE A 600 -10.60 37.80 10.94
C ILE A 600 -10.54 37.07 9.61
N HIS A 601 -10.35 37.81 8.51
CA HIS A 601 -10.24 37.20 7.19
C HIS A 601 -8.90 36.46 7.03
N LEU A 602 -8.93 35.26 6.45
CA LEU A 602 -7.76 34.46 6.12
C LEU A 602 -7.46 34.55 4.61
N PRO A 603 -6.18 34.63 4.19
CA PRO A 603 -5.78 34.73 2.78
C PRO A 603 -5.86 33.40 2.01
N GLY A 604 -6.63 32.44 2.49
CA GLY A 604 -6.74 31.12 1.87
C GLY A 604 -7.61 30.15 2.68
N ILE A 605 -7.84 28.97 2.10
CA ILE A 605 -8.70 27.93 2.69
C ILE A 605 -7.94 27.26 3.85
N PRO A 606 -8.46 27.30 5.09
CA PRO A 606 -7.82 26.69 6.24
C PRO A 606 -7.74 25.17 6.13
N GLN A 607 -6.53 24.63 6.31
CA GLN A 607 -6.21 23.21 6.19
C GLN A 607 -5.74 22.58 7.50
N LYS A 608 -5.29 23.35 8.49
CA LYS A 608 -4.92 22.88 9.84
C LYS A 608 -4.74 24.10 10.76
N MET A 609 -5.03 23.96 12.05
CA MET A 609 -4.68 24.97 13.06
C MET A 609 -4.32 24.32 14.40
N LYS A 610 -3.27 24.81 15.06
CA LYS A 610 -2.83 24.39 16.41
C LYS A 610 -2.29 25.58 17.21
N PRO A 611 -2.36 25.57 18.55
CA PRO A 611 -1.69 26.56 19.38
C PRO A 611 -0.18 26.38 19.34
N LEU A 612 0.55 27.49 19.51
CA LEU A 612 1.98 27.53 19.75
C LEU A 612 2.24 28.46 20.93
N GLY A 613 2.46 27.88 22.12
CA GLY A 613 2.51 28.66 23.36
C GLY A 613 1.14 29.20 23.80
N GLU A 614 1.14 30.33 24.50
CA GLU A 614 -0.09 30.96 25.05
C GLU A 614 -0.61 32.13 24.21
N ASP A 615 0.22 32.64 23.29
CA ASP A 615 -0.01 33.90 22.60
C ASP A 615 -0.07 33.75 21.08
N LYS A 616 0.11 32.54 20.53
CA LYS A 616 0.13 32.30 19.08
C LYS A 616 -0.68 31.07 18.67
N LEU A 617 -1.20 31.15 17.46
CA LEU A 617 -1.73 30.02 16.70
C LEU A 617 -0.88 29.83 15.45
N VAL A 618 -0.72 28.59 15.01
CA VAL A 618 -0.14 28.25 13.72
C VAL A 618 -1.26 27.73 12.83
N ILE A 619 -1.38 28.32 11.64
CA ILE A 619 -2.47 28.07 10.70
C ILE A 619 -1.85 27.68 9.35
N GLN A 620 -2.22 26.51 8.84
CA GLN A 620 -1.89 26.09 7.48
C GLN A 620 -3.04 26.48 6.56
N LEU A 621 -2.75 27.26 5.53
CA LEU A 621 -3.71 27.75 4.55
C LEU A 621 -3.33 27.25 3.17
N HIS A 622 -4.32 26.90 2.36
CA HIS A 622 -4.15 26.77 0.93
C HIS A 622 -4.42 28.14 0.29
N GLY A 623 -3.39 28.78 -0.24
CA GLY A 623 -3.47 30.16 -0.72
C GLY A 623 -4.25 30.29 -2.02
N ASP A 624 -5.17 31.25 -2.07
CA ASP A 624 -6.04 31.48 -3.23
C ASP A 624 -5.26 31.98 -4.46
N ALA A 625 -4.13 32.66 -4.25
CA ALA A 625 -3.35 33.30 -5.31
C ALA A 625 -2.20 32.43 -5.85
N ASN A 626 -1.64 31.54 -5.01
CA ASN A 626 -0.47 30.72 -5.36
C ASN A 626 -0.80 29.23 -5.49
N ASN A 627 -2.02 28.80 -5.15
CA ASN A 627 -2.48 27.41 -5.19
C ASN A 627 -1.50 26.45 -4.48
N LYS A 628 -0.97 26.88 -3.33
CA LYS A 628 0.03 26.17 -2.52
C LYS A 628 -0.35 26.19 -1.05
N LEU A 629 0.11 25.18 -0.31
CA LEU A 629 0.03 25.17 1.15
C LEU A 629 1.09 26.08 1.76
N SER A 630 0.67 27.01 2.59
CA SER A 630 1.54 27.92 3.33
C SER A 630 1.21 27.90 4.82
N VAL A 631 2.23 28.10 5.65
CA VAL A 631 2.11 28.10 7.11
C VAL A 631 2.24 29.53 7.63
N TYR A 632 1.27 29.96 8.42
CA TYR A 632 1.21 31.27 9.04
C TYR A 632 1.22 31.16 10.56
N SER A 633 1.84 32.11 11.25
CA SER A 633 1.57 32.38 12.65
C SER A 633 0.53 33.49 12.79
N PHE A 634 -0.39 33.31 13.71
CA PHE A 634 -1.33 34.33 14.14
C PHE A 634 -1.02 34.71 15.59
N ASP A 635 -0.66 35.97 15.81
CA ASP A 635 -0.41 36.52 17.13
C ASP A 635 -1.73 36.98 17.77
N ILE A 636 -2.10 36.35 18.89
CA ILE A 636 -3.38 36.54 19.57
C ILE A 636 -3.55 37.96 20.10
N ASN A 637 -2.46 38.60 20.51
CA ASN A 637 -2.50 39.91 21.17
C ASN A 637 -2.61 41.03 20.14
N THR A 638 -1.79 40.97 19.09
CA THR A 638 -1.69 41.99 18.05
C THR A 638 -2.66 41.78 16.90
N ARG A 639 -3.23 40.57 16.79
CA ARG A 639 -4.12 40.14 15.68
C ARG A 639 -3.43 40.11 14.33
N ASN A 640 -2.10 39.99 14.31
CA ASN A 640 -1.31 39.95 13.10
C ASN A 640 -1.12 38.52 12.61
N LEU A 641 -1.28 38.32 11.30
CA LEU A 641 -0.96 37.08 10.60
C LEU A 641 0.39 37.24 9.89
N THR A 642 1.35 36.36 10.17
CA THR A 642 2.71 36.40 9.60
C THR A 642 2.98 35.10 8.85
N LEU A 643 3.44 35.19 7.61
CA LEU A 643 3.87 34.01 6.83
C LEU A 643 5.19 33.46 7.39
N LEU A 644 5.23 32.17 7.70
CA LEU A 644 6.42 31.47 8.21
C LEU A 644 7.15 30.67 7.14
N SER A 645 6.41 30.13 6.17
CA SER A 645 6.95 29.24 5.15
C SER A 645 7.30 29.96 3.86
N ASN A 646 8.08 29.29 3.01
CA ASN A 646 8.33 29.73 1.65
C ASN A 646 7.02 29.72 0.82
N PRO A 647 6.59 30.85 0.24
CA PRO A 647 5.37 30.90 -0.57
C PRO A 647 5.47 30.10 -1.88
N GLU A 648 6.68 29.72 -2.28
CA GLU A 648 6.93 28.96 -3.51
C GLU A 648 6.87 27.45 -3.34
N LEU A 649 6.83 26.94 -2.11
CA LEU A 649 6.81 25.50 -1.83
C LEU A 649 5.55 25.12 -1.04
N SER A 650 5.05 23.91 -1.26
CA SER A 650 4.00 23.37 -0.38
C SER A 650 4.61 23.03 0.97
N SER A 651 4.00 23.59 2.02
CA SER A 651 4.53 23.55 3.38
C SER A 651 3.53 22.90 4.34
N PHE A 652 4.02 22.01 5.18
CA PHE A 652 3.27 21.27 6.20
C PHE A 652 3.82 21.60 7.57
N PHE A 653 3.01 21.43 8.62
CA PHE A 653 3.52 21.59 9.99
C PHE A 653 3.06 20.52 10.97
N SER A 654 3.91 20.28 11.97
CA SER A 654 3.62 19.55 13.20
C SER A 654 4.09 20.37 14.42
N VAL A 655 3.52 20.09 15.59
CA VAL A 655 3.93 20.72 16.86
C VAL A 655 4.34 19.61 17.81
N GLU A 656 5.59 19.62 18.25
CA GLU A 656 6.14 18.63 19.18
C GLU A 656 5.62 18.86 20.62
N GLU A 657 5.74 17.83 21.47
CA GLU A 657 5.32 17.89 22.88
C GLU A 657 6.06 18.96 23.70
N ASN A 658 7.30 19.27 23.34
CA ASN A 658 8.10 20.35 23.94
C ASN A 658 7.67 21.76 23.48
N GLY A 659 6.67 21.86 22.58
CA GLY A 659 6.18 23.11 22.03
C GLY A 659 6.98 23.63 20.83
N HIS A 660 7.92 22.88 20.27
CA HIS A 660 8.58 23.26 19.03
C HIS A 660 7.64 23.06 17.84
N LEU A 661 7.62 24.06 16.96
CA LEU A 661 6.94 23.99 15.68
C LEU A 661 7.92 23.45 14.62
N ILE A 662 7.53 22.42 13.89
CA ILE A 662 8.28 21.95 12.72
C ILE A 662 7.50 22.38 11.48
N VAL A 663 8.14 23.14 10.59
CA VAL A 663 7.61 23.47 9.26
C VAL A 663 8.43 22.70 8.22
N GLN A 664 7.76 21.81 7.50
CA GLN A 664 8.33 20.98 6.46
C GLN A 664 7.99 21.55 5.08
N GLU A 665 9.00 21.88 4.29
CA GLU A 665 8.85 22.38 2.93
C GLU A 665 9.28 21.31 1.93
N LEU A 666 8.43 21.05 0.93
CA LEU A 666 8.65 19.98 -0.05
C LEU A 666 9.15 20.53 -1.38
N SER A 667 10.20 19.92 -1.92
CA SER A 667 10.66 20.17 -3.29
C SER A 667 11.16 18.88 -3.96
N GLY A 668 11.42 18.92 -5.26
CA GLY A 668 11.89 17.75 -6.02
C GLY A 668 10.81 17.03 -6.82
N ASP A 669 10.93 15.71 -6.92
CA ASP A 669 10.16 14.86 -7.82
C ASP A 669 8.63 14.93 -7.58
N THR A 670 7.87 15.07 -8.66
CA THR A 670 6.41 15.21 -8.59
C THR A 670 5.74 13.94 -8.07
N ASN A 671 6.18 12.75 -8.49
CA ASN A 671 5.53 11.52 -8.07
C ASN A 671 5.76 11.22 -6.59
N LEU A 672 6.97 11.48 -6.08
CA LEU A 672 7.25 11.39 -4.65
C LEU A 672 6.47 12.43 -3.83
N LYS A 673 6.25 13.65 -4.36
CA LYS A 673 5.35 14.64 -3.73
C LYS A 673 3.90 14.16 -3.68
N LEU A 674 3.38 13.61 -4.77
CA LEU A 674 2.02 13.03 -4.81
C LEU A 674 1.88 11.89 -3.80
N PHE A 675 2.88 11.01 -3.72
CA PHE A 675 2.93 9.94 -2.73
C PHE A 675 2.95 10.49 -1.30
N PHE A 676 3.76 11.53 -1.05
CA PHE A 676 3.78 12.24 0.22
C PHE A 676 2.40 12.84 0.54
N TYR A 677 1.72 13.51 -0.40
CA TYR A 677 0.40 14.07 -0.16
C TYR A 677 -0.63 13.00 0.19
N SER A 678 -0.63 11.87 -0.53
CA SER A 678 -1.51 10.73 -0.24
C SER A 678 -1.30 10.17 1.17
N THR A 679 -0.05 9.89 1.53
CA THR A 679 0.31 9.30 2.83
C THR A 679 0.16 10.31 3.99
N ASN A 680 0.42 11.59 3.74
CA ASN A 680 0.17 12.68 4.68
C ASN A 680 -1.33 12.83 4.94
N LEU A 681 -2.17 12.81 3.90
CA LEU A 681 -3.62 12.82 4.03
C LEU A 681 -4.10 11.61 4.82
N TYR A 682 -3.64 10.41 4.48
CA TYR A 682 -3.94 9.18 5.20
C TYR A 682 -3.63 9.33 6.69
N LYS A 683 -2.41 9.79 7.03
CA LYS A 683 -1.96 9.96 8.41
C LYS A 683 -2.70 11.06 9.14
N TYR A 684 -2.73 12.29 8.66
CA TYR A 684 -3.14 13.44 9.48
C TYR A 684 -4.62 13.81 9.38
N SER A 685 -5.34 13.30 8.38
CA SER A 685 -6.77 13.60 8.22
C SER A 685 -7.66 12.68 9.06
N GLN A 686 -7.24 11.43 9.23
CA GLN A 686 -7.93 10.39 10.00
C GLN A 686 -6.93 9.26 10.26
N ILE A 687 -6.46 9.13 11.49
CA ILE A 687 -5.49 8.10 11.86
C ILE A 687 -6.22 6.77 12.05
N GLY A 688 -5.74 5.72 11.39
CA GLY A 688 -6.42 4.43 11.37
C GLY A 688 -7.77 4.50 10.65
N GLU A 689 -8.66 3.57 10.98
CA GLU A 689 -9.92 3.38 10.24
C GLU A 689 -11.16 3.45 11.15
N PRO A 690 -11.35 4.56 11.90
CA PRO A 690 -12.41 4.70 12.88
C PRO A 690 -13.81 4.64 12.25
N PHE A 691 -14.00 5.12 11.03
CA PHE A 691 -15.30 5.06 10.37
C PHE A 691 -15.72 3.64 10.00
N SER A 692 -14.78 2.71 9.79
CA SER A 692 -15.08 1.31 9.42
C SER A 692 -15.90 0.55 10.47
N ILE A 693 -15.87 0.98 11.74
CA ILE A 693 -16.70 0.41 12.81
C ILE A 693 -17.97 1.24 13.08
N GLY A 694 -18.20 2.35 12.39
CA GLY A 694 -19.35 3.23 12.60
C GLY A 694 -20.63 2.71 11.91
N ASP A 695 -21.67 3.56 11.90
CA ASP A 695 -22.86 3.36 11.07
C ASP A 695 -22.75 4.06 9.70
N ASN A 696 -23.72 3.79 8.82
CA ASN A 696 -23.84 4.49 7.54
C ASN A 696 -24.95 5.54 7.51
N LYS A 697 -25.48 6.00 8.67
CA LYS A 697 -26.63 6.91 8.73
C LYS A 697 -26.40 8.18 7.93
N LEU A 698 -25.21 8.78 8.08
CA LEU A 698 -24.78 9.98 7.36
C LEU A 698 -23.99 9.66 6.08
N GLY A 699 -24.01 8.41 5.63
CA GLY A 699 -23.28 7.95 4.44
C GLY A 699 -21.76 7.84 4.66
N ARG A 700 -21.28 7.69 5.89
CA ARG A 700 -19.82 7.71 6.17
C ARG A 700 -19.10 6.44 5.76
N LEU A 701 -19.76 5.28 5.75
CA LEU A 701 -19.14 4.08 5.20
C LEU A 701 -18.96 4.24 3.68
N SER A 702 -19.97 4.75 3.01
CA SER A 702 -19.97 4.95 1.55
C SER A 702 -19.03 6.09 1.10
N TRP A 703 -19.15 7.28 1.68
CA TRP A 703 -18.49 8.50 1.18
C TRP A 703 -17.19 8.89 1.90
N ASN A 704 -16.80 8.15 2.94
CA ASN A 704 -15.49 8.29 3.60
C ASN A 704 -14.71 6.97 3.54
N GLN A 705 -15.23 5.94 4.23
CA GLN A 705 -14.44 4.74 4.52
C GLN A 705 -14.12 3.93 3.26
N SER A 706 -15.05 3.91 2.30
CA SER A 706 -14.85 3.21 1.02
C SER A 706 -13.72 3.84 0.20
N TYR A 707 -13.65 5.17 0.14
CA TYR A 707 -12.57 5.86 -0.56
C TYR A 707 -11.22 5.67 0.13
N ARG A 708 -11.20 5.70 1.48
CA ARG A 708 -10.00 5.38 2.24
C ARG A 708 -9.53 3.96 2.00
N LEU A 709 -10.46 3.00 1.96
CA LEU A 709 -10.14 1.61 1.68
C LEU A 709 -9.50 1.46 0.29
N THR A 710 -10.04 2.11 -0.75
CA THR A 710 -9.39 2.14 -2.07
C THR A 710 -8.00 2.78 -2.01
N GLY A 711 -7.86 3.93 -1.33
CA GLY A 711 -6.57 4.60 -1.17
C GLY A 711 -5.52 3.75 -0.44
N LEU A 712 -5.93 3.01 0.59
CA LEU A 712 -5.07 2.04 1.29
C LEU A 712 -4.59 0.92 0.37
N VAL A 713 -5.49 0.36 -0.46
CA VAL A 713 -5.14 -0.65 -1.45
C VAL A 713 -4.13 -0.09 -2.45
N ASP A 714 -4.32 1.15 -2.91
CA ASP A 714 -3.41 1.80 -3.83
C ASP A 714 -2.03 2.06 -3.21
N ILE A 715 -1.96 2.57 -1.97
CA ILE A 715 -0.69 2.73 -1.25
C ILE A 715 0.00 1.37 -1.07
N PHE A 716 -0.73 0.31 -0.71
CA PHE A 716 -0.18 -1.04 -0.62
C PHE A 716 0.37 -1.52 -1.97
N ARG A 717 -0.30 -1.25 -3.09
CA ARG A 717 0.19 -1.64 -4.42
C ARG A 717 1.54 -1.00 -4.77
N VAL A 718 1.80 0.20 -4.27
CA VAL A 718 3.08 0.92 -4.45
C VAL A 718 4.17 0.37 -3.52
N THR A 719 3.84 0.17 -2.25
CA THR A 719 4.80 -0.05 -1.15
C THR A 719 4.98 -1.51 -0.75
N ARG A 720 3.96 -2.35 -1.02
CA ARG A 720 3.85 -3.74 -0.54
C ARG A 720 4.00 -3.89 0.97
N SER A 721 3.71 -2.83 1.74
CA SER A 721 3.89 -2.84 3.19
C SER A 721 2.77 -3.61 3.90
N ASP A 722 3.15 -4.57 4.74
CA ASP A 722 2.24 -5.35 5.60
C ASP A 722 1.43 -4.49 6.57
N PHE A 723 1.93 -3.29 6.89
CA PHE A 723 1.18 -2.29 7.65
C PHE A 723 -0.16 -1.99 6.96
N PHE A 724 -0.14 -1.66 5.67
CA PHE A 724 -1.35 -1.31 4.93
C PHE A 724 -2.22 -2.53 4.65
N LEU A 725 -1.63 -3.71 4.46
CA LEU A 725 -2.39 -4.96 4.40
C LEU A 725 -3.23 -5.17 5.66
N SER A 726 -2.61 -5.02 6.83
CA SER A 726 -3.29 -5.15 8.12
C SER A 726 -4.41 -4.11 8.29
N GLN A 727 -4.19 -2.86 7.86
CA GLN A 727 -5.23 -1.83 7.88
C GLN A 727 -6.42 -2.20 6.98
N VAL A 728 -6.16 -2.72 5.78
CA VAL A 728 -7.20 -3.13 4.83
C VAL A 728 -8.02 -4.29 5.39
N GLU A 729 -7.37 -5.33 5.93
CA GLU A 729 -8.07 -6.46 6.53
C GLU A 729 -8.91 -6.05 7.74
N ASN A 730 -8.35 -5.21 8.62
CA ASN A 730 -9.09 -4.64 9.75
C ASN A 730 -10.31 -3.85 9.27
N THR A 731 -10.16 -3.03 8.22
CA THR A 731 -11.25 -2.24 7.64
C THR A 731 -12.36 -3.12 7.10
N ILE A 732 -12.02 -4.14 6.30
CA ILE A 732 -13.00 -5.07 5.72
C ILE A 732 -13.75 -5.79 6.85
N ASN A 733 -13.04 -6.33 7.83
CA ASN A 733 -13.65 -7.01 8.96
C ASN A 733 -14.56 -6.10 9.78
N ASN A 734 -14.16 -4.85 9.98
CA ASN A 734 -14.99 -3.86 10.66
C ASN A 734 -16.28 -3.57 9.87
N LEU A 735 -16.18 -3.32 8.55
CA LEU A 735 -17.33 -3.08 7.67
C LEU A 735 -18.32 -4.25 7.66
N LEU A 736 -17.82 -5.49 7.57
CA LEU A 736 -18.62 -6.71 7.69
C LEU A 736 -19.34 -6.79 9.03
N SER A 737 -18.71 -6.29 10.10
CA SER A 737 -19.24 -6.35 11.46
C SER A 737 -20.29 -5.28 11.80
N VAL A 738 -20.57 -4.36 10.88
CA VAL A 738 -21.53 -3.25 11.04
C VAL A 738 -22.60 -3.19 9.95
N THR A 739 -22.86 -4.31 9.28
CA THR A 739 -24.05 -4.48 8.41
C THR A 739 -25.34 -4.36 9.23
N ASN A 740 -26.48 -4.14 8.56
CA ASN A 740 -27.79 -3.92 9.21
C ASN A 740 -28.11 -4.98 10.28
N GLN A 741 -27.89 -6.26 9.98
CA GLN A 741 -28.13 -7.36 10.92
C GLN A 741 -27.30 -7.27 12.21
N HIS A 742 -26.11 -6.68 12.15
CA HIS A 742 -25.23 -6.52 13.32
C HIS A 742 -25.51 -5.23 14.09
N GLN A 743 -26.23 -4.27 13.51
CA GLN A 743 -26.66 -3.05 14.19
C GLN A 743 -27.94 -3.25 15.02
N GLY A 744 -28.52 -4.45 15.02
CA GLY A 744 -29.70 -4.78 15.83
C GLY A 744 -31.00 -4.22 15.27
N PHE A 745 -31.00 -3.75 14.02
CA PHE A 745 -32.20 -3.33 13.31
C PHE A 745 -32.16 -3.85 11.87
N VAL A 746 -33.20 -4.58 11.46
CA VAL A 746 -33.46 -4.90 10.05
C VAL A 746 -34.79 -4.23 9.71
N PRO A 747 -34.79 -3.05 9.09
CA PRO A 747 -36.03 -2.36 8.75
C PRO A 747 -36.82 -3.21 7.75
N PHE A 748 -38.15 -3.10 7.80
CA PHE A 748 -39.01 -3.84 6.88
C PHE A 748 -38.65 -3.54 5.42
N GLY A 749 -38.35 -4.60 4.65
CA GLY A 749 -37.98 -4.51 3.23
C GLY A 749 -36.52 -4.12 2.96
N GLN A 750 -35.65 -4.09 3.97
CA GLN A 750 -34.23 -3.81 3.80
C GLN A 750 -33.38 -5.09 3.91
N ALA A 751 -32.26 -5.11 3.18
CA ALA A 751 -31.36 -6.26 3.19
C ALA A 751 -30.56 -6.32 4.50
N PRO A 752 -30.63 -7.43 5.27
CA PRO A 752 -29.92 -7.56 6.55
C PRO A 752 -28.39 -7.52 6.39
N HIS A 753 -27.86 -7.94 5.26
CA HIS A 753 -26.43 -7.99 4.99
C HIS A 753 -25.83 -6.69 4.45
N LEU A 754 -26.62 -5.67 4.15
CA LEU A 754 -26.16 -4.38 3.57
C LEU A 754 -26.04 -3.26 4.63
N TRP A 755 -25.83 -2.00 4.20
CA TRP A 755 -25.64 -0.84 5.10
C TRP A 755 -26.64 0.29 4.82
N ALA A 756 -27.70 0.35 5.63
CA ALA A 756 -28.72 1.37 5.49
C ALA A 756 -28.21 2.77 5.88
N THR A 757 -28.69 3.78 5.16
CA THR A 757 -28.46 5.21 5.40
C THR A 757 -29.75 5.90 5.80
N THR A 758 -29.67 6.98 6.58
CA THR A 758 -30.82 7.85 6.91
C THR A 758 -30.72 9.19 6.20
N LYS A 759 -29.52 9.57 5.73
CA LYS A 759 -29.19 10.86 5.08
C LYS A 759 -30.18 11.23 3.98
N TYR A 760 -30.58 10.24 3.18
CA TYR A 760 -31.43 10.46 2.00
C TYR A 760 -32.91 10.24 2.28
N SER A 761 -33.28 9.62 3.41
CA SER A 761 -34.68 9.44 3.77
C SER A 761 -35.45 10.76 3.87
N ILE A 762 -36.76 10.70 3.67
CA ILE A 762 -37.65 11.88 3.71
C ILE A 762 -37.62 12.53 5.09
N ASP A 763 -37.65 11.72 6.14
CA ASP A 763 -37.68 12.15 7.55
C ASP A 763 -36.28 12.31 8.18
N LYS A 764 -35.23 11.98 7.43
CA LYS A 764 -33.83 11.95 7.90
C LYS A 764 -33.56 10.99 9.06
N SER A 765 -34.46 10.06 9.31
CA SER A 765 -34.38 9.11 10.43
C SER A 765 -34.68 7.67 10.03
N SER A 766 -35.45 7.47 8.97
CA SER A 766 -35.80 6.15 8.45
C SER A 766 -34.61 5.52 7.72
N PRO A 767 -34.14 4.35 8.14
CA PRO A 767 -33.07 3.64 7.45
C PRO A 767 -33.53 3.10 6.10
N ILE A 768 -32.75 3.35 5.05
CA ILE A 768 -32.97 2.87 3.69
C ILE A 768 -31.67 2.34 3.08
N ASN A 769 -31.72 1.22 2.35
CA ASN A 769 -30.65 0.80 1.45
C ASN A 769 -30.83 1.50 0.10
N LEU A 770 -29.76 2.14 -0.35
CA LEU A 770 -29.68 2.72 -1.69
C LEU A 770 -28.54 2.06 -2.44
N LEU A 771 -28.79 1.75 -3.71
CA LEU A 771 -27.84 1.05 -4.57
C LEU A 771 -26.46 1.70 -4.56
N ILE A 772 -26.37 3.03 -4.62
CA ILE A 772 -25.09 3.75 -4.66
C ILE A 772 -24.29 3.62 -3.36
N ASP A 773 -24.95 3.71 -2.20
CA ASP A 773 -24.27 3.68 -0.91
C ASP A 773 -23.67 2.29 -0.68
N ASP A 774 -24.44 1.23 -0.98
CA ASP A 774 -23.99 -0.15 -0.89
C ASP A 774 -22.96 -0.50 -1.97
N ALA A 775 -23.16 -0.06 -3.22
CA ALA A 775 -22.22 -0.28 -4.32
C ALA A 775 -20.86 0.35 -4.05
N THR A 776 -20.82 1.51 -3.40
CA THR A 776 -19.55 2.18 -3.08
C THR A 776 -18.74 1.39 -2.06
N ILE A 777 -19.40 0.83 -1.04
CA ILE A 777 -18.78 -0.04 -0.03
C ILE A 777 -18.34 -1.36 -0.64
N LEU A 778 -19.23 -2.03 -1.39
CA LEU A 778 -18.95 -3.31 -2.04
C LEU A 778 -17.79 -3.19 -3.03
N HIS A 779 -17.79 -2.16 -3.86
CA HIS A 779 -16.72 -1.89 -4.81
C HIS A 779 -15.36 -1.83 -4.11
N ALA A 780 -15.23 -1.05 -3.03
CA ALA A 780 -13.97 -0.88 -2.32
C ALA A 780 -13.47 -2.21 -1.70
N MET A 781 -14.37 -3.03 -1.14
CA MET A 781 -13.99 -4.34 -0.60
C MET A 781 -13.61 -5.35 -1.70
N LEU A 782 -14.35 -5.40 -2.80
CA LEU A 782 -14.03 -6.26 -3.95
C LEU A 782 -12.71 -5.85 -4.61
N TYR A 783 -12.46 -4.55 -4.70
CA TYR A 783 -11.19 -3.98 -5.16
C TYR A 783 -10.03 -4.47 -4.28
N ALA A 784 -10.16 -4.37 -2.95
CA ALA A 784 -9.16 -4.88 -2.02
C ALA A 784 -8.90 -6.39 -2.19
N VAL A 785 -9.97 -7.20 -2.21
CA VAL A 785 -9.88 -8.66 -2.42
C VAL A 785 -9.21 -9.02 -3.75
N ARG A 786 -9.37 -8.20 -4.80
CA ARG A 786 -8.77 -8.45 -6.11
C ARG A 786 -7.26 -8.20 -6.12
N TYR A 787 -6.79 -7.13 -5.48
CA TYR A 787 -5.41 -6.66 -5.61
C TYR A 787 -4.51 -6.96 -4.41
N MET A 788 -5.05 -7.51 -3.32
CA MET A 788 -4.31 -7.77 -2.10
C MET A 788 -4.41 -9.24 -1.67
N PRO A 789 -3.39 -9.76 -0.96
CA PRO A 789 -3.40 -11.11 -0.41
C PRO A 789 -4.28 -11.19 0.87
N ILE A 790 -5.56 -10.85 0.74
CA ILE A 790 -6.52 -10.91 1.85
C ILE A 790 -6.73 -12.35 2.30
N GLU A 791 -6.82 -12.56 3.62
CA GLU A 791 -7.10 -13.86 4.23
C GLU A 791 -8.28 -14.59 3.54
N PRO A 792 -8.12 -15.89 3.18
CA PRO A 792 -9.10 -16.61 2.37
C PRO A 792 -10.54 -16.61 2.89
N ALA A 793 -10.77 -16.77 4.20
CA ALA A 793 -12.11 -16.76 4.77
C ALA A 793 -12.75 -15.37 4.71
N THR A 794 -11.98 -14.32 4.93
CA THR A 794 -12.41 -12.92 4.79
C THR A 794 -12.74 -12.60 3.34
N ARG A 795 -11.89 -13.04 2.40
CA ARG A 795 -12.15 -12.96 0.96
C ARG A 795 -13.45 -13.66 0.57
N ALA A 796 -13.69 -14.88 1.05
CA ALA A 796 -14.91 -15.63 0.77
C ALA A 796 -16.16 -14.89 1.27
N LYS A 797 -16.13 -14.33 2.48
CA LYS A 797 -17.23 -13.53 3.04
C LYS A 797 -17.56 -12.30 2.20
N VAL A 798 -16.55 -11.58 1.70
CA VAL A 798 -16.76 -10.42 0.83
C VAL A 798 -17.45 -10.82 -0.48
N ILE A 799 -17.00 -11.93 -1.10
CA ILE A 799 -17.59 -12.45 -2.34
C ILE A 799 -19.04 -12.90 -2.11
N GLU A 800 -19.31 -13.66 -1.04
CA GLU A 800 -20.66 -14.11 -0.67
C GLU A 800 -21.60 -12.93 -0.41
N LEU A 801 -21.11 -11.91 0.29
CA LEU A 801 -21.84 -10.69 0.57
C LEU A 801 -22.21 -9.94 -0.72
N ALA A 802 -21.25 -9.79 -1.65
CA ALA A 802 -21.49 -9.15 -2.93
C ALA A 802 -22.47 -9.93 -3.82
N ALA A 803 -22.39 -11.27 -3.82
CA ALA A 803 -23.37 -12.13 -4.49
C ALA A 803 -24.77 -11.97 -3.89
N SER A 804 -24.87 -11.91 -2.56
CA SER A 804 -26.14 -11.66 -1.86
C SER A 804 -26.70 -10.26 -2.16
N ALA A 805 -25.83 -9.26 -2.34
CA ALA A 805 -26.24 -7.93 -2.76
C ALA A 805 -26.78 -7.93 -4.20
N TYR A 806 -26.17 -8.71 -5.09
CA TYR A 806 -26.69 -8.97 -6.43
C TYR A 806 -28.09 -9.56 -6.38
N ASP A 807 -28.30 -10.67 -5.68
CA ASP A 807 -29.61 -11.31 -5.62
C ASP A 807 -30.70 -10.39 -5.03
N TYR A 808 -30.33 -9.50 -4.10
CA TYR A 808 -31.24 -8.49 -3.55
C TYR A 808 -31.63 -7.44 -4.59
N TYR A 809 -30.65 -6.75 -5.18
CA TYR A 809 -30.89 -5.66 -6.13
C TYR A 809 -31.41 -6.15 -7.48
N ASP A 810 -31.17 -7.42 -7.85
CA ASP A 810 -31.67 -7.99 -9.12
C ASP A 810 -33.20 -7.93 -9.21
N ASN A 811 -33.90 -7.97 -8.08
CA ASN A 811 -35.36 -7.83 -8.03
C ASN A 811 -35.84 -6.42 -8.45
N GLU A 812 -34.96 -5.42 -8.35
CA GLU A 812 -35.24 -4.03 -8.74
C GLU A 812 -34.76 -3.73 -10.17
N PHE A 813 -34.21 -4.71 -10.88
CA PHE A 813 -33.81 -4.53 -12.28
C PHE A 813 -34.98 -4.79 -13.23
N ASP A 814 -35.33 -3.81 -14.04
CA ASP A 814 -36.49 -3.89 -14.94
C ASP A 814 -36.18 -4.46 -16.34
N GLY A 815 -34.96 -4.99 -16.52
CA GLY A 815 -34.46 -5.51 -17.79
C GLY A 815 -33.48 -4.55 -18.48
N GLU A 816 -33.55 -3.26 -18.19
CA GLU A 816 -32.65 -2.24 -18.75
C GLU A 816 -31.90 -1.46 -17.68
N HIS A 817 -32.57 -1.16 -16.57
CA HIS A 817 -32.04 -0.31 -15.50
C HIS A 817 -32.38 -0.87 -14.13
N TYR A 818 -31.58 -0.49 -13.14
CA TYR A 818 -32.01 -0.65 -11.75
C TYR A 818 -33.01 0.45 -11.38
N ARG A 819 -34.02 0.08 -10.60
CA ARG A 819 -34.94 1.01 -9.95
C ARG A 819 -34.56 1.19 -8.49
N ILE A 820 -34.93 2.33 -7.94
CA ILE A 820 -34.93 2.53 -6.50
C ILE A 820 -36.17 1.80 -5.96
N ALA A 821 -36.04 1.03 -4.89
CA ALA A 821 -37.13 0.22 -4.38
C ALA A 821 -38.41 1.03 -4.16
N TYR A 822 -39.53 0.52 -4.66
CA TYR A 822 -40.83 1.19 -4.59
C TYR A 822 -41.36 1.25 -3.15
N GLY A 823 -41.87 2.41 -2.73
CA GLY A 823 -42.53 2.60 -1.43
C GLY A 823 -41.60 2.80 -0.23
N ILE A 824 -40.27 2.77 -0.41
CA ILE A 824 -39.32 3.12 0.65
C ILE A 824 -39.47 4.61 1.04
N PRO A 825 -39.04 5.05 2.24
CA PRO A 825 -39.13 6.45 2.67
C PRO A 825 -38.07 7.35 1.99
N TYR A 826 -38.01 7.32 0.67
CA TYR A 826 -37.14 8.12 -0.19
C TYR A 826 -37.98 8.87 -1.22
N ALA A 827 -37.68 10.15 -1.46
CA ALA A 827 -38.49 11.00 -2.32
C ALA A 827 -38.60 10.51 -3.77
N LEU A 828 -37.68 9.65 -4.21
CA LEU A 828 -37.55 9.16 -5.58
C LEU A 828 -37.75 7.64 -5.67
N ASP A 829 -38.55 7.07 -4.75
CA ASP A 829 -38.88 5.63 -4.74
C ASP A 829 -39.48 5.17 -6.07
N GLY A 830 -39.14 3.96 -6.51
CA GLY A 830 -39.63 3.34 -7.74
C GLY A 830 -39.11 3.93 -9.06
N LEU A 831 -38.40 5.05 -9.03
CA LEU A 831 -37.76 5.64 -10.21
C LEU A 831 -36.51 4.87 -10.63
N TRP A 832 -36.14 4.97 -11.91
CA TRP A 832 -34.86 4.50 -12.43
C TRP A 832 -33.71 5.16 -11.68
N ALA A 833 -32.73 4.38 -11.25
CA ALA A 833 -31.55 4.89 -10.57
C ALA A 833 -30.73 5.80 -11.50
N PRO A 834 -30.07 6.86 -10.97
CA PRO A 834 -29.12 7.67 -11.73
C PRO A 834 -28.02 6.83 -12.42
N ASN A 835 -27.45 7.37 -13.49
CA ASN A 835 -26.38 6.69 -14.23
C ASN A 835 -25.17 6.40 -13.33
N ASN A 836 -24.77 7.33 -12.45
CA ASN A 836 -23.66 7.09 -11.52
C ASN A 836 -23.94 5.99 -10.49
N PHE A 837 -25.21 5.77 -10.08
CA PHE A 837 -25.58 4.66 -9.18
C PHE A 837 -25.35 3.33 -9.87
N GLN A 838 -25.84 3.22 -11.10
CA GLN A 838 -25.76 2.01 -11.91
C GLN A 838 -24.30 1.73 -12.32
N ASN A 839 -23.53 2.75 -12.68
CA ASN A 839 -22.13 2.63 -13.06
C ASN A 839 -21.25 2.21 -11.87
N LYS A 840 -21.47 2.77 -10.66
CA LYS A 840 -20.76 2.31 -9.46
C LYS A 840 -21.06 0.85 -9.14
N TYR A 841 -22.31 0.44 -9.32
CA TYR A 841 -22.69 -0.95 -9.15
C TYR A 841 -22.10 -1.85 -10.24
N GLY A 842 -22.04 -1.36 -11.48
CA GLY A 842 -21.35 -2.01 -12.59
C GLY A 842 -19.88 -2.34 -12.26
N LEU A 843 -19.16 -1.42 -11.62
CA LEU A 843 -17.80 -1.71 -11.12
C LEU A 843 -17.78 -2.87 -10.12
N SER A 844 -18.76 -2.94 -9.21
CA SER A 844 -18.88 -4.09 -8.29
C SER A 844 -19.13 -5.40 -9.05
N LEU A 845 -19.98 -5.40 -10.07
CA LEU A 845 -20.25 -6.57 -10.91
C LEU A 845 -19.04 -7.02 -11.72
N LEU A 846 -18.24 -6.07 -12.22
CA LEU A 846 -16.99 -6.36 -12.93
C LEU A 846 -16.02 -7.12 -12.02
N TYR A 847 -15.76 -6.61 -10.81
CA TYR A 847 -14.84 -7.28 -9.90
C TYR A 847 -15.40 -8.61 -9.38
N LEU A 848 -16.71 -8.69 -9.12
CA LEU A 848 -17.34 -9.93 -8.72
C LEU A 848 -17.23 -11.00 -9.82
N TYR A 849 -17.42 -10.62 -11.09
CA TYR A 849 -17.15 -11.51 -12.23
C TYR A 849 -15.69 -11.95 -12.29
N GLN A 850 -14.73 -11.04 -12.16
CA GLN A 850 -13.30 -11.40 -12.19
C GLN A 850 -12.91 -12.37 -11.06
N LEU A 851 -13.56 -12.28 -9.91
CA LEU A 851 -13.26 -13.11 -8.74
C LEU A 851 -13.96 -14.47 -8.74
N THR A 852 -15.11 -14.60 -9.41
CA THR A 852 -15.95 -15.81 -9.41
C THR A 852 -16.02 -16.53 -10.74
N ASN A 853 -15.76 -15.80 -11.84
CA ASN A 853 -15.97 -16.22 -13.21
C ASN A 853 -17.44 -16.64 -13.52
N GLU A 854 -18.41 -16.11 -12.75
CA GLU A 854 -19.84 -16.36 -12.98
C GLU A 854 -20.43 -15.40 -14.03
N GLU A 855 -20.85 -15.94 -15.17
CA GLU A 855 -21.38 -15.19 -16.32
C GLU A 855 -22.58 -14.28 -16.01
N ARG A 856 -23.39 -14.59 -14.98
CA ARG A 856 -24.55 -13.75 -14.64
C ARG A 856 -24.15 -12.31 -14.29
N TYR A 857 -23.01 -12.13 -13.63
CA TYR A 857 -22.50 -10.81 -13.26
C TYR A 857 -21.99 -10.06 -14.49
N PHE A 858 -21.24 -10.74 -15.37
CA PHE A 858 -20.76 -10.15 -16.63
C PHE A 858 -21.91 -9.79 -17.57
N ASN A 859 -22.91 -10.65 -17.71
CA ASN A 859 -24.11 -10.36 -18.51
C ASN A 859 -24.85 -9.12 -18.00
N ARG A 860 -25.00 -8.98 -16.68
CA ARG A 860 -25.62 -7.79 -16.10
C ARG A 860 -24.77 -6.54 -16.31
N LEU A 861 -23.46 -6.63 -16.07
CA LEU A 861 -22.50 -5.56 -16.37
C LEU A 861 -22.64 -5.09 -17.82
N LYS A 862 -22.67 -6.03 -18.78
CA LYS A 862 -22.80 -5.74 -20.20
C LYS A 862 -24.10 -5.00 -20.54
N LEU A 863 -25.22 -5.39 -19.93
CA LEU A 863 -26.50 -4.68 -20.12
C LEU A 863 -26.43 -3.24 -19.61
N LEU A 864 -25.91 -3.02 -18.40
CA LEU A 864 -25.73 -1.67 -17.84
C LEU A 864 -24.81 -0.81 -18.70
N ALA A 865 -23.64 -1.35 -19.08
CA ALA A 865 -22.67 -0.66 -19.90
C ALA A 865 -23.23 -0.29 -21.28
N THR A 866 -23.90 -1.24 -21.95
CA THR A 866 -24.56 -1.00 -23.24
C THR A 866 -25.62 0.09 -23.11
N ARG A 867 -26.44 0.04 -22.06
CA ARG A 867 -27.49 1.03 -21.83
C ARG A 867 -26.92 2.42 -21.58
N PHE A 868 -25.90 2.53 -20.72
CA PHE A 868 -25.22 3.80 -20.46
C PHE A 868 -24.57 4.37 -21.72
N LEU A 869 -23.82 3.56 -22.48
CA LEU A 869 -23.16 3.99 -23.72
C LEU A 869 -24.16 4.47 -24.79
N ASN A 870 -25.38 3.94 -24.82
CA ASN A 870 -26.44 4.40 -25.73
C ASN A 870 -27.03 5.77 -25.33
N GLU A 871 -26.80 6.23 -24.10
CA GLU A 871 -27.28 7.52 -23.60
C GLU A 871 -26.20 8.62 -23.60
N VAL A 872 -24.97 8.23 -23.94
CA VAL A 872 -23.86 9.16 -24.12
C VAL A 872 -24.05 9.97 -25.41
N ASN A 873 -23.85 11.28 -25.32
CA ASN A 873 -23.88 12.23 -26.42
C ASN A 873 -22.45 12.54 -26.91
N PHE A 874 -22.20 12.27 -28.18
CA PHE A 874 -20.97 12.64 -28.87
C PHE A 874 -21.14 13.98 -29.59
N THR A 875 -20.43 15.00 -29.14
CA THR A 875 -20.52 16.35 -29.70
C THR A 875 -19.67 16.49 -30.97
N ASN A 876 -19.96 17.53 -31.77
CA ASN A 876 -19.22 17.83 -32.99
C ASN A 876 -17.76 18.22 -32.74
N ASP A 877 -17.46 18.77 -31.57
CA ASP A 877 -16.11 19.12 -31.11
C ASP A 877 -15.38 17.93 -30.47
N GLY A 878 -15.91 16.71 -30.62
CA GLY A 878 -15.22 15.49 -30.22
C GLY A 878 -15.29 15.18 -28.73
N ARG A 879 -16.21 15.78 -27.97
CA ARG A 879 -16.44 15.45 -26.56
C ARG A 879 -17.44 14.31 -26.40
N VAL A 880 -17.50 13.79 -25.18
CA VAL A 880 -18.39 12.72 -24.75
C VAL A 880 -19.10 13.18 -23.48
N LEU A 881 -20.41 13.39 -23.57
CA LEU A 881 -21.22 13.99 -22.51
C LEU A 881 -22.41 13.10 -22.14
N TRP A 882 -22.86 13.10 -20.89
CA TRP A 882 -24.04 12.36 -20.46
C TRP A 882 -24.82 13.12 -19.38
N GLN A 883 -26.06 12.71 -19.18
CA GLN A 883 -26.95 13.25 -18.15
C GLN A 883 -26.90 12.41 -16.88
N TYR A 884 -27.23 13.03 -15.74
CA TYR A 884 -27.23 12.35 -14.43
C TYR A 884 -28.27 11.25 -14.33
N TRP A 885 -29.48 11.50 -14.85
CA TRP A 885 -30.52 10.49 -14.90
C TRP A 885 -30.60 9.82 -16.27
N PRO A 886 -31.11 8.58 -16.34
CA PRO A 886 -31.49 7.99 -17.60
C PRO A 886 -32.58 8.80 -18.32
N ALA A 887 -32.62 8.70 -19.65
CA ALA A 887 -33.60 9.43 -20.48
C ALA A 887 -35.07 9.28 -20.00
N TYR A 888 -35.43 8.11 -19.44
CA TYR A 888 -36.76 7.83 -18.89
C TYR A 888 -37.20 8.80 -17.81
N PHE A 889 -36.29 9.29 -16.97
CA PHE A 889 -36.60 10.26 -15.92
C PHE A 889 -37.12 11.59 -16.49
N TYR A 890 -36.60 11.99 -17.64
CA TYR A 890 -36.92 13.25 -18.30
C TYR A 890 -38.23 13.19 -19.10
N ASN A 891 -38.69 11.99 -19.47
CA ASN A 891 -39.97 11.79 -20.16
C ASN A 891 -41.19 12.11 -19.27
N GLY A 892 -41.01 12.18 -17.95
CA GLY A 892 -42.11 12.40 -17.00
C GLY A 892 -43.03 11.19 -16.85
N TRP A 893 -43.96 11.28 -15.90
CA TRP A 893 -44.94 10.24 -15.60
C TRP A 893 -46.17 10.82 -14.89
N SER A 894 -47.26 10.06 -14.85
CA SER A 894 -48.48 10.40 -14.13
C SER A 894 -48.70 9.46 -12.95
N GLU A 895 -49.60 9.87 -12.03
CA GLU A 895 -49.98 9.04 -10.88
C GLU A 895 -50.50 7.66 -11.29
N SER A 896 -51.25 7.59 -12.41
CA SER A 896 -51.74 6.34 -12.98
C SER A 896 -50.64 5.39 -13.46
N SER A 897 -49.41 5.87 -13.68
CA SER A 897 -48.27 5.03 -14.04
C SER A 897 -47.78 4.19 -12.86
N GLY A 898 -48.13 4.55 -11.62
CA GLY A 898 -47.76 3.80 -10.43
C GLY A 898 -46.25 3.68 -10.20
N ILE A 899 -45.44 4.58 -10.77
CA ILE A 899 -43.97 4.47 -10.75
C ILE A 899 -43.40 4.80 -9.37
N SER A 900 -43.92 5.83 -8.70
CA SER A 900 -43.42 6.29 -7.40
C SER A 900 -44.58 6.58 -6.47
N LYS A 901 -44.45 6.22 -5.19
CA LYS A 901 -45.43 6.57 -4.16
C LYS A 901 -45.20 7.99 -3.65
N ASN A 902 -43.95 8.42 -3.53
CA ASN A 902 -43.58 9.70 -2.91
C ASN A 902 -43.49 10.85 -3.93
N LEU A 903 -43.31 10.54 -5.22
CA LEU A 903 -43.35 11.48 -6.34
C LEU A 903 -44.28 10.93 -7.43
N PRO A 904 -45.62 10.90 -7.20
CA PRO A 904 -46.56 10.19 -8.06
C PRO A 904 -46.65 10.72 -9.49
N SER A 905 -46.27 11.98 -9.74
CA SER A 905 -46.29 12.55 -11.08
C SER A 905 -45.16 13.55 -11.30
N ARG A 906 -44.67 13.63 -12.53
CA ARG A 906 -43.72 14.63 -13.00
C ARG A 906 -44.00 14.95 -14.46
N ALA A 907 -44.07 16.23 -14.82
CA ALA A 907 -44.17 16.63 -16.22
C ALA A 907 -42.88 16.31 -16.99
N PRO A 908 -42.95 16.03 -18.30
CA PRO A 908 -41.75 15.91 -19.12
C PRO A 908 -40.87 17.16 -19.00
N THR A 909 -39.56 16.98 -18.88
CA THR A 909 -38.58 18.07 -18.75
C THR A 909 -37.44 17.86 -19.73
N VAL A 910 -37.00 18.91 -20.43
CA VAL A 910 -35.74 18.86 -21.19
C VAL A 910 -34.59 19.07 -20.20
N SER A 911 -33.65 18.12 -20.11
CA SER A 911 -32.43 18.37 -19.32
C SER A 911 -31.60 19.43 -20.02
N THR A 912 -31.42 20.57 -19.37
CA THR A 912 -30.53 21.63 -19.87
C THR A 912 -29.11 21.46 -19.36
N LEU A 913 -28.89 20.64 -18.33
CA LEU A 913 -27.59 20.40 -17.71
C LEU A 913 -27.13 18.97 -17.95
N TYR A 914 -25.84 18.83 -18.24
CA TYR A 914 -25.13 17.55 -18.21
C TYR A 914 -24.70 17.24 -16.77
N GLU A 915 -24.12 16.06 -16.58
CA GLU A 915 -23.60 15.62 -15.29
C GLU A 915 -22.59 16.60 -14.67
N ASP A 916 -22.57 16.69 -13.33
CA ASP A 916 -21.51 17.43 -12.65
C ASP A 916 -20.21 16.61 -12.54
N ILE A 917 -19.05 17.28 -12.53
CA ILE A 917 -17.74 16.62 -12.59
C ILE A 917 -17.56 15.58 -11.47
N ALA A 918 -18.07 15.85 -10.26
CA ALA A 918 -17.91 14.97 -9.12
C ALA A 918 -18.68 13.65 -9.31
N HIS A 919 -19.96 13.71 -9.71
CA HIS A 919 -20.72 12.50 -10.03
C HIS A 919 -20.24 11.81 -11.32
N ALA A 920 -19.84 12.60 -12.31
CA ALA A 920 -19.26 12.10 -13.55
C ALA A 920 -18.00 11.27 -13.32
N ALA A 921 -17.22 11.58 -12.28
CA ALA A 921 -16.00 10.86 -11.94
C ALA A 921 -16.24 9.37 -11.72
N VAL A 922 -17.39 9.00 -11.12
CA VAL A 922 -17.82 7.60 -10.95
C VAL A 922 -18.06 6.92 -12.29
N SER A 923 -18.71 7.62 -13.21
CA SER A 923 -18.98 7.10 -14.56
C SER A 923 -17.70 6.98 -15.38
N VAL A 924 -16.74 7.89 -15.21
CA VAL A 924 -15.43 7.82 -15.86
C VAL A 924 -14.62 6.63 -15.32
N ASP A 925 -14.60 6.43 -14.01
CA ASP A 925 -13.97 5.24 -13.39
C ASP A 925 -14.55 3.95 -14.00
N PHE A 926 -15.88 3.87 -14.09
CA PHE A 926 -16.56 2.76 -14.76
C PHE A 926 -16.13 2.57 -16.23
N LEU A 927 -16.12 3.64 -17.02
CA LEU A 927 -15.73 3.58 -18.43
C LEU A 927 -14.27 3.15 -18.62
N ILE A 928 -13.35 3.66 -17.80
CA ILE A 928 -11.94 3.26 -17.84
C ILE A 928 -11.81 1.77 -17.53
N LYS A 929 -12.48 1.28 -16.49
CA LYS A 929 -12.41 -0.16 -16.14
C LYS A 929 -13.07 -1.05 -17.19
N LEU A 930 -14.12 -0.58 -17.86
CA LEU A 930 -14.69 -1.31 -19.00
C LEU A 930 -13.69 -1.42 -20.16
N ILE A 931 -12.99 -0.33 -20.50
CA ILE A 931 -11.96 -0.32 -21.54
C ILE A 931 -10.79 -1.25 -21.14
N GLU A 932 -10.35 -1.19 -19.88
CA GLU A 932 -9.22 -2.00 -19.41
C GLU A 932 -9.50 -3.51 -19.40
N TYR A 933 -10.74 -3.92 -19.12
CA TYR A 933 -11.05 -5.30 -18.77
C TYR A 933 -12.09 -5.99 -19.67
N THR A 934 -12.70 -5.29 -20.61
CA THR A 934 -13.76 -5.83 -21.46
C THR A 934 -13.66 -5.33 -22.89
N ASP A 935 -14.37 -5.98 -23.80
CA ASP A 935 -14.52 -5.58 -25.21
C ASP A 935 -15.83 -4.80 -25.49
N ILE A 936 -16.49 -4.30 -24.44
CA ILE A 936 -17.81 -3.66 -24.55
C ILE A 936 -17.71 -2.27 -25.22
N VAL A 937 -16.63 -1.53 -24.94
CA VAL A 937 -16.39 -0.21 -25.54
C VAL A 937 -15.70 -0.40 -26.88
N ASN A 938 -16.42 -0.11 -27.96
CA ASN A 938 -15.85 -0.13 -29.30
C ASN A 938 -14.90 1.05 -29.50
N ASP A 939 -13.75 0.82 -30.16
CA ASP A 939 -12.74 1.84 -30.48
C ASP A 939 -12.24 2.60 -29.23
N GLU A 940 -11.59 1.85 -28.33
CA GLU A 940 -11.04 2.33 -27.06
C GLU A 940 -10.22 3.63 -27.22
N SER A 941 -9.34 3.67 -28.23
CA SER A 941 -8.47 4.83 -28.50
C SER A 941 -9.29 6.09 -28.81
N LEU A 942 -10.31 5.97 -29.66
CA LEU A 942 -11.19 7.09 -29.98
C LEU A 942 -11.99 7.53 -28.76
N PHE A 943 -12.50 6.59 -27.96
CA PHE A 943 -13.30 6.92 -26.79
C PHE A 943 -12.48 7.66 -25.72
N ILE A 944 -11.25 7.20 -25.44
CA ILE A 944 -10.32 7.90 -24.54
C ILE A 944 -10.04 9.31 -25.05
N SER A 945 -9.73 9.48 -26.33
CA SER A 945 -9.50 10.80 -26.92
C SER A 945 -10.71 11.74 -26.75
N ARG A 946 -11.94 11.21 -26.80
CA ARG A 946 -13.16 12.01 -26.57
C ARG A 946 -13.36 12.39 -25.10
N LEU A 947 -13.00 11.51 -24.17
CA LEU A 947 -12.96 11.85 -22.74
C LEU A 947 -11.93 12.96 -22.49
N GLU A 948 -10.74 12.89 -23.10
CA GLU A 948 -9.73 13.96 -23.00
C GLU A 948 -10.28 15.30 -23.51
N ASN A 949 -10.97 15.31 -24.66
CA ASN A 949 -11.65 16.52 -25.16
C ASN A 949 -12.72 17.04 -24.19
N THR A 950 -13.35 16.16 -23.41
CA THR A 950 -14.32 16.55 -22.39
C THR A 950 -13.62 17.27 -21.24
N VAL A 951 -12.47 16.76 -20.80
CA VAL A 951 -11.59 17.45 -19.83
C VAL A 951 -11.19 18.82 -20.34
N GLU A 952 -10.76 18.91 -21.60
CA GLU A 952 -10.44 20.18 -22.25
C GLU A 952 -11.63 21.15 -22.21
N GLY A 953 -12.84 20.67 -22.48
CA GLY A 953 -14.06 21.48 -22.54
C GLY A 953 -14.54 22.04 -21.21
N PHE A 954 -14.24 21.38 -20.08
CA PHE A 954 -14.63 21.89 -18.76
C PHE A 954 -13.49 22.60 -18.00
N SER A 955 -12.28 22.67 -18.57
CA SER A 955 -11.10 23.30 -17.94
C SER A 955 -10.93 24.76 -18.35
N PHE A 956 -10.76 25.67 -17.38
CA PHE A 956 -10.66 27.11 -17.55
C PHE A 956 -9.43 27.66 -16.79
N GLY A 957 -8.24 27.55 -17.39
CA GLY A 957 -6.99 27.84 -16.69
C GLY A 957 -6.77 26.83 -15.57
N ASP A 958 -6.57 27.31 -14.34
CA ASP A 958 -6.44 26.48 -13.13
C ASP A 958 -7.80 26.13 -12.48
N SER A 959 -8.90 26.65 -13.03
CA SER A 959 -10.26 26.42 -12.55
C SER A 959 -11.05 25.48 -13.45
N TYR A 960 -12.15 24.93 -12.93
CA TYR A 960 -12.97 23.95 -13.64
C TYR A 960 -14.45 24.33 -13.59
N SER A 961 -15.21 24.09 -14.66
CA SER A 961 -16.68 24.17 -14.59
C SER A 961 -17.20 23.10 -13.64
N ARG A 962 -18.37 23.34 -13.02
CA ARG A 962 -19.04 22.29 -12.25
C ARG A 962 -19.53 21.14 -13.14
N PHE A 963 -19.84 21.39 -14.40
CA PHE A 963 -20.48 20.43 -15.31
C PHE A 963 -19.54 19.97 -16.41
N ILE A 964 -19.63 18.71 -16.81
CA ILE A 964 -18.78 18.14 -17.87
C ILE A 964 -18.99 18.81 -19.24
N SER A 965 -20.09 19.54 -19.41
CA SER A 965 -20.35 20.34 -20.61
C SER A 965 -19.52 21.62 -20.71
N GLY A 966 -18.87 22.05 -19.62
CA GLY A 966 -18.20 23.34 -19.53
C GLY A 966 -19.15 24.52 -19.30
N ASP A 967 -20.37 24.27 -18.82
CA ASP A 967 -21.32 25.34 -18.51
C ASP A 967 -20.82 26.15 -17.30
N ILE A 968 -20.58 27.44 -17.52
CA ILE A 968 -20.18 28.40 -16.47
C ILE A 968 -21.24 29.47 -16.21
N ASP A 969 -22.34 29.46 -16.98
CA ASP A 969 -23.45 30.40 -16.83
C ASP A 969 -24.29 30.03 -15.60
N TYR A 970 -24.44 28.73 -15.33
CA TYR A 970 -25.08 28.26 -14.12
C TYR A 970 -24.24 28.57 -12.86
N GLN A 971 -22.94 28.33 -12.94
CA GLN A 971 -21.99 28.59 -11.86
C GLN A 971 -20.60 28.85 -12.43
N PRO A 972 -19.92 29.96 -12.06
CA PRO A 972 -18.57 30.24 -12.55
C PRO A 972 -17.61 29.08 -12.29
N ALA A 973 -16.65 28.90 -13.20
CA ALA A 973 -15.56 27.95 -13.00
C ALA A 973 -14.81 28.25 -11.70
N SER A 974 -14.40 27.21 -11.00
CA SER A 974 -13.72 27.31 -9.71
C SER A 974 -12.81 26.11 -9.48
N GLU A 975 -11.75 26.31 -8.70
CA GLU A 975 -10.92 25.23 -8.16
C GLU A 975 -11.70 24.30 -7.22
N LEU A 976 -12.88 24.72 -6.73
CA LEU A 976 -13.82 23.86 -5.99
C LEU A 976 -14.21 22.59 -6.77
N PHE A 977 -14.14 22.68 -8.10
CA PHE A 977 -14.54 21.62 -9.02
C PHE A 977 -13.34 20.88 -9.63
N THR A 978 -12.16 20.90 -8.96
CA THR A 978 -11.02 20.07 -9.36
C THR A 978 -11.47 18.62 -9.60
N PRO A 979 -11.22 18.04 -10.78
CA PRO A 979 -11.64 16.67 -11.09
C PRO A 979 -10.92 15.66 -10.19
N LEU A 980 -11.69 14.71 -9.63
CA LEU A 980 -11.23 13.64 -8.72
C LEU A 980 -11.58 12.25 -9.28
N GLU A 981 -11.19 11.19 -8.59
CA GLU A 981 -11.51 9.78 -8.87
C GLU A 981 -11.20 9.33 -10.31
N GLY A 982 -12.20 8.90 -11.08
CA GLY A 982 -12.02 8.41 -12.44
C GLY A 982 -11.32 9.41 -13.36
N TRP A 983 -11.50 10.72 -13.12
CA TRP A 983 -10.78 11.75 -13.86
C TRP A 983 -9.27 11.74 -13.57
N ALA A 984 -8.86 11.46 -12.32
CA ALA A 984 -7.46 11.35 -11.95
C ALA A 984 -6.79 10.14 -12.62
N GLN A 985 -7.53 9.03 -12.76
CA GLN A 985 -7.06 7.81 -13.43
C GLN A 985 -6.74 8.02 -14.92
N MET A 986 -7.36 9.00 -15.58
CA MET A 986 -7.06 9.33 -16.97
C MET A 986 -5.64 9.88 -17.16
N LYS A 987 -4.99 10.39 -16.11
CA LYS A 987 -3.66 11.02 -16.17
C LYS A 987 -3.56 12.15 -17.21
N HIS A 988 -4.67 12.83 -17.46
CA HIS A 988 -4.72 13.95 -18.38
C HIS A 988 -3.87 15.12 -17.83
N GLN A 989 -3.04 15.74 -18.66
CA GLN A 989 -2.03 16.72 -18.22
C GLN A 989 -2.61 17.90 -17.45
N LYS A 990 -3.77 18.46 -17.87
CA LYS A 990 -4.44 19.55 -17.13
C LYS A 990 -4.88 19.16 -15.72
N ILE A 991 -5.38 17.93 -15.57
CA ILE A 991 -5.77 17.43 -14.25
C ILE A 991 -4.52 17.24 -13.41
N LEU A 992 -3.50 16.56 -13.96
CA LEU A 992 -2.24 16.33 -13.26
C LEU A 992 -1.56 17.63 -12.82
N SER A 993 -1.65 18.71 -13.59
CA SER A 993 -1.10 20.01 -13.17
C SER A 993 -1.73 20.56 -11.90
N SER A 994 -3.02 20.30 -11.66
CA SER A 994 -3.69 20.69 -10.41
C SER A 994 -3.28 19.83 -9.21
N TYR A 995 -2.66 18.67 -9.44
CA TYR A 995 -2.24 17.73 -8.41
C TYR A 995 -0.77 17.94 -8.00
N ILE A 996 0.01 18.67 -8.81
CA ILE A 996 1.41 19.02 -8.48
C ILE A 996 1.49 19.74 -7.12
N ASN A 997 0.46 20.53 -6.83
CA ASN A 997 0.24 21.13 -5.53
C ASN A 997 -0.81 20.35 -4.75
N TYR A 998 -0.80 20.54 -3.44
CA TYR A 998 -1.76 19.91 -2.56
C TYR A 998 -3.16 20.48 -2.80
N ILE A 999 -4.08 19.64 -3.27
CA ILE A 999 -5.49 19.96 -3.48
C ILE A 999 -6.15 20.32 -2.14
N PRO A 1000 -6.77 21.50 -2.02
CA PRO A 1000 -7.38 21.96 -0.78
C PRO A 1000 -8.58 21.11 -0.37
N MET A 1001 -8.76 20.96 0.93
CA MET A 1001 -9.94 20.29 1.49
C MET A 1001 -11.10 21.28 1.62
N TYR A 1002 -11.99 21.26 0.63
CA TYR A 1002 -13.24 22.02 0.58
C TYR A 1002 -14.39 21.44 1.41
N TYR A 1003 -14.23 20.22 1.88
CA TYR A 1003 -15.20 19.58 2.76
C TYR A 1003 -14.48 19.22 4.05
N PRO A 1004 -15.20 18.75 5.09
CA PRO A 1004 -14.55 18.16 6.23
C PRO A 1004 -13.60 17.05 5.76
N TYR A 1005 -12.52 16.83 6.51
CA TYR A 1005 -11.51 15.82 6.17
C TYR A 1005 -12.13 14.49 5.78
N PHE A 1006 -13.11 14.03 6.55
CA PHE A 1006 -13.75 12.75 6.31
C PHE A 1006 -14.45 12.66 4.94
N ASP A 1007 -14.92 13.75 4.33
CA ASP A 1007 -15.55 13.71 2.99
C ASP A 1007 -14.57 13.97 1.84
N SER A 1008 -13.29 14.08 2.16
CA SER A 1008 -12.21 14.47 1.26
C SER A 1008 -11.26 13.31 0.95
N MET A 1009 -11.65 12.08 1.30
CA MET A 1009 -10.76 10.92 1.35
C MET A 1009 -10.50 10.24 0.00
N SER A 1010 -11.28 10.54 -1.05
CA SER A 1010 -10.95 10.09 -2.41
C SER A 1010 -9.53 10.52 -2.82
N ARG A 1011 -9.10 11.70 -2.35
CA ARG A 1011 -7.80 12.30 -2.65
C ARG A 1011 -6.62 11.40 -2.29
N VAL A 1012 -6.77 10.51 -1.30
CA VAL A 1012 -5.74 9.53 -0.95
C VAL A 1012 -5.45 8.64 -2.17
N SER A 1013 -6.50 8.10 -2.80
CA SER A 1013 -6.38 7.30 -4.03
C SER A 1013 -6.04 8.19 -5.24
N ASP A 1014 -6.63 9.38 -5.36
CA ASP A 1014 -6.45 10.25 -6.53
C ASP A 1014 -4.99 10.65 -6.72
N TYR A 1015 -4.26 10.97 -5.64
CA TYR A 1015 -2.83 11.23 -5.73
C TYR A 1015 -2.02 10.01 -6.17
N ILE A 1016 -2.36 8.80 -5.70
CA ILE A 1016 -1.64 7.59 -6.12
C ILE A 1016 -1.95 7.26 -7.58
N ASN A 1017 -3.18 7.46 -8.03
CA ASN A 1017 -3.56 7.25 -9.43
C ASN A 1017 -2.90 8.28 -10.36
N ALA A 1018 -2.59 9.47 -9.87
CA ALA A 1018 -1.82 10.48 -10.61
C ALA A 1018 -0.32 10.13 -10.75
N ILE A 1019 0.20 9.19 -9.95
CA ILE A 1019 1.61 8.78 -10.02
C ILE A 1019 1.90 7.97 -11.29
N ASP A 1020 3.03 8.27 -11.93
CA ASP A 1020 3.68 7.35 -12.87
C ASP A 1020 4.65 6.44 -12.11
N LEU A 1021 4.18 5.22 -11.76
CA LEU A 1021 4.97 4.25 -11.00
C LEU A 1021 6.28 3.85 -11.71
N SER A 1022 6.35 3.99 -13.04
CA SER A 1022 7.56 3.65 -13.78
C SER A 1022 8.72 4.63 -13.53
N SER A 1023 8.41 5.83 -13.03
CA SER A 1023 9.36 6.92 -12.80
C SER A 1023 9.90 7.01 -11.36
N MET A 1024 9.26 6.38 -10.37
CA MET A 1024 9.61 6.58 -8.95
C MET A 1024 10.92 5.95 -8.46
N ARG A 1025 11.58 5.04 -9.20
CA ARG A 1025 12.50 4.07 -8.57
C ARG A 1025 14.01 4.34 -8.65
N ASP A 1026 14.51 5.18 -9.57
CA ASP A 1026 15.97 5.20 -9.81
C ASP A 1026 16.70 6.57 -9.78
N SER A 1027 15.99 7.70 -9.89
CA SER A 1027 16.59 9.04 -9.73
C SER A 1027 15.68 10.08 -9.06
N ALA A 1028 14.43 9.70 -8.75
CA ALA A 1028 13.49 10.56 -8.07
C ALA A 1028 14.01 10.90 -6.66
N LYS A 1029 14.02 12.19 -6.35
CA LYS A 1029 14.41 12.72 -5.05
C LYS A 1029 13.34 13.68 -4.59
N LEU A 1030 12.76 13.43 -3.43
CA LEU A 1030 11.96 14.39 -2.69
C LEU A 1030 12.86 14.99 -1.61
N GLU A 1031 13.07 16.29 -1.69
CA GLU A 1031 13.76 17.04 -0.64
C GLU A 1031 12.71 17.57 0.34
N VAL A 1032 12.95 17.29 1.62
CA VAL A 1032 12.14 17.82 2.72
C VAL A 1032 13.05 18.67 3.58
N VAL A 1033 12.78 19.98 3.60
CA VAL A 1033 13.48 20.91 4.49
C VAL A 1033 12.59 21.13 5.71
N SER A 1034 13.07 20.70 6.87
CA SER A 1034 12.37 20.85 8.16
C SER A 1034 13.00 21.99 8.96
N ASN A 1035 12.26 23.07 9.12
CA ASN A 1035 12.63 24.20 9.98
C ASN A 1035 11.96 24.04 11.34
N PHE A 1036 12.76 24.02 12.39
CA PHE A 1036 12.33 23.91 13.78
C PHE A 1036 12.31 25.30 14.40
N TYR A 1037 11.16 25.69 14.94
CA TYR A 1037 10.94 26.97 15.58
C TYR A 1037 10.67 26.78 17.07
N ASP A 1038 11.21 27.67 17.89
CA ASP A 1038 10.80 27.80 19.28
C ASP A 1038 9.41 28.49 19.40
N VAL A 1039 8.88 28.61 20.62
CA VAL A 1039 7.60 29.28 20.89
C VAL A 1039 7.58 30.78 20.55
N ASN A 1040 8.76 31.38 20.36
CA ASN A 1040 8.95 32.77 19.94
C ASN A 1040 9.17 32.88 18.42
N LEU A 1041 9.03 31.78 17.67
CA LEU A 1041 9.25 31.69 16.23
C LEU A 1041 10.70 31.96 15.79
N ASN A 1042 11.68 31.76 16.68
CA ASN A 1042 13.07 31.73 16.27
C ASN A 1042 13.40 30.35 15.69
N VAL A 1043 14.02 30.30 14.51
CA VAL A 1043 14.55 29.05 13.95
C VAL A 1043 15.69 28.57 14.83
N VAL A 1044 15.47 27.45 15.52
CA VAL A 1044 16.47 26.79 16.37
C VAL A 1044 17.29 25.76 15.61
N LYS A 1045 16.72 25.14 14.56
CA LYS A 1045 17.39 24.15 13.73
C LYS A 1045 16.76 24.10 12.34
N THR A 1046 17.57 23.79 11.33
CA THR A 1046 17.09 23.38 10.01
C THR A 1046 17.71 22.03 9.67
N GLU A 1047 16.87 21.08 9.27
CA GLU A 1047 17.29 19.78 8.77
C GLU A 1047 16.85 19.65 7.32
N SER A 1048 17.65 18.96 6.51
CA SER A 1048 17.26 18.55 5.17
C SER A 1048 17.36 17.04 5.08
N SER A 1049 16.28 16.40 4.69
CA SER A 1049 16.25 14.99 4.33
C SER A 1049 15.96 14.84 2.84
N ALA A 1050 16.60 13.86 2.23
CA ALA A 1050 16.34 13.45 0.87
C ALA A 1050 15.69 12.07 0.92
N HIS A 1051 14.47 11.97 0.39
CA HIS A 1051 13.76 10.71 0.26
C HIS A 1051 13.88 10.25 -1.18
N PHE A 1052 14.33 9.01 -1.36
CA PHE A 1052 14.60 8.41 -2.66
C PHE A 1052 13.63 7.27 -2.97
N SER A 1053 12.70 6.99 -2.05
CA SER A 1053 11.73 5.92 -2.17
C SER A 1053 10.41 6.25 -1.45
N PRO A 1054 9.28 5.61 -1.83
CA PRO A 1054 8.06 5.60 -1.05
C PRO A 1054 8.27 5.16 0.41
N GLU A 1055 9.14 4.19 0.65
CA GLU A 1055 9.43 3.65 1.98
C GLU A 1055 10.11 4.71 2.87
N ASP A 1056 11.04 5.50 2.33
CA ASP A 1056 11.67 6.61 3.04
C ASP A 1056 10.65 7.67 3.48
N ILE A 1057 9.60 7.87 2.67
CA ILE A 1057 8.49 8.80 2.97
C ILE A 1057 7.61 8.24 4.08
N LEU A 1058 7.31 6.94 4.05
CA LEU A 1058 6.54 6.30 5.13
C LEU A 1058 7.28 6.40 6.47
N ILE A 1059 8.58 6.09 6.48
CA ILE A 1059 9.43 6.19 7.66
C ILE A 1059 9.48 7.63 8.19
N SER A 1060 9.60 8.63 7.30
CA SER A 1060 9.61 10.05 7.72
C SER A 1060 8.27 10.52 8.28
N LEU A 1061 7.18 9.86 7.88
CA LEU A 1061 5.86 10.02 8.45
C LEU A 1061 5.64 9.13 9.68
N GLY A 1062 6.65 8.43 10.20
CA GLY A 1062 6.54 7.57 11.39
C GLY A 1062 5.70 6.30 11.16
N ILE A 1063 5.62 5.85 9.91
CA ILE A 1063 5.03 4.57 9.50
C ILE A 1063 6.21 3.63 9.20
N GLU A 1064 6.76 3.02 10.26
CA GLU A 1064 7.87 2.05 10.17
C GLU A 1064 7.42 0.70 9.59
#